data_AF-A0A8H4KR53-F1
#
_entry.id   AF-A0A8H4KR53-F1
#
_cell.length_a   1.000
_cell.length_b   1.000
_cell.length_c   1.000
_cell.angle_alpha   90.00
_cell.angle_beta   90.00
_cell.angle_gamma   90.00
#
_symmetry.space_group_name_H-M   'P 1'
#
loop_
_entity.id
_entity.type
_entity.pdbx_description
1 polymer ?
#
loop_
_entity_poly.entity_id
_entity_poly.type
_entity_poly.pdbx_seq_one_letter_code
_entity_poly.pdbx_strand_id
1 'polypeptide(L)'
;MGSLSLPPFKISEASLAKSLHESCEFGAAHRYGKASTETGMARLSLDDSDKQVRDWFMGYAKSLGLKTFIDQMGNLFAIRPGKNKDIPPVMMGSHLDTQPTGGRYDGILGVISGLEVLRTLNEHGYETEGPIGVVNWTNEEGARFPKMAVSSGVWADVIPLETAWNLREVLAANPKSMKEELDRIGYCGEHPASYQSNPFAAHFELHIEQGPILEDEGLKIGVVHGVQAFKWFDVTVKGRDSHAGTTPLYARKDPVLCATKMIVAANTIAKKFDGLATTGIFTTDPGSINTMAHTVGFTLDLRHVKDETLAKMVDECEAEFQRISRDDSEKGCEVSLELLVDSPAVQFNKECISIVEQSAADVCESATTLPNIVRQKIAQNRDSYDDALRWRHGKIEPWPEKIQLTSLVGGAQSSVTETRTGLTPLDETVAQPIFTPGGGININWDMSFNQHGLDAGDQPFDFFANGELPNLEPIDDPTPSDDYGDAAVLNRTPVEIPPSPTTPFERLSFDQRSNHSTSLIGFSNESDPFSLHHFPYTTSDEVDFYRVTYRKQQHPQNVDGTSPNPPIHFLQSQTGTAVELQKVLDKCMSSADSRENLEKLVDRETGVALVKLYFRFVFESLPILSRSVVFQSIEHFVATASTGLLAGIYALALPFTPWDEKLCLDSAYSKPNVDDLWQISYTCLQKELHFPRLSTIQIYLLLLNHTPFDVVVVENPFVWSLAASMLAMAQSLGLNVNPTGWKLPAWEVRLRRRLWWAVFVEYTWRAVTHGRSSMISNEDWDVSPLTSVDFAIDSAVNMPDDIGDQSLDYLIHLCLLTEITSGICRQFFSLRAVSRPQVLDSLLEQARGPRQQLLTWLEELPDSLALRSESNDGDTDDSVKSHRSLYVAYYTTHILILRALLRPIIDNSIQLDHVQHSVETVLQACRGLIQTVIKFIRGLDARHQSAFWPAYTRNCLAYPGLFCYMLCLQKRQPEMSTYDQNLLATWRKTLRTRMQSWPFLRFAIVKVDAIYWKKLYQDRN
;
A
#
# COMPACT_ATOMS: atom_id res chain seq x y z
N MET A 1 45.01 10.21 33.41
CA MET A 1 44.56 8.96 34.06
C MET A 1 45.37 7.84 33.44
N GLY A 2 45.98 6.96 34.25
CA GLY A 2 46.77 5.83 33.75
C GLY A 2 45.92 4.94 32.85
N SER A 3 46.53 4.35 31.82
CA SER A 3 45.82 3.43 30.92
C SER A 3 45.33 2.22 31.71
N LEU A 4 44.07 2.28 32.16
CA LEU A 4 43.32 1.09 32.51
C LEU A 4 43.29 0.27 31.22
N SER A 5 44.02 -0.85 31.22
CA SER A 5 43.85 -1.88 30.19
C SER A 5 42.39 -2.35 30.32
N LEU A 6 41.49 -1.75 29.53
CA LEU A 6 40.10 -2.17 29.50
C LEU A 6 40.10 -3.67 29.22
N PRO A 7 39.46 -4.49 30.07
CA PRO A 7 39.30 -5.89 29.72
C PRO A 7 38.52 -5.97 28.39
N PRO A 8 38.96 -6.77 27.42
CA PRO A 8 38.39 -6.79 26.07
C PRO A 8 37.09 -7.59 26.03
N PHE A 9 36.17 -7.34 26.97
CA PHE A 9 34.89 -8.02 26.99
C PHE A 9 34.01 -7.47 25.89
N LYS A 10 33.51 -8.37 25.05
CA LYS A 10 32.49 -8.06 24.04
C LYS A 10 31.19 -8.71 24.46
N ILE A 11 30.10 -7.98 24.23
CA ILE A 11 28.76 -8.50 24.40
C ILE A 11 28.51 -9.60 23.35
N SER A 12 27.82 -10.67 23.75
CA SER A 12 27.42 -11.73 22.83
C SER A 12 26.18 -11.27 22.04
N GLU A 13 26.36 -11.00 20.75
CA GLU A 13 25.26 -10.62 19.84
C GLU A 13 24.13 -11.64 19.87
N ALA A 14 24.46 -12.94 19.77
CA ALA A 14 23.48 -14.01 19.78
C ALA A 14 22.68 -14.05 21.10
N SER A 15 23.35 -13.80 22.22
CA SER A 15 22.71 -13.87 23.53
C SER A 15 21.88 -12.63 23.88
N LEU A 16 22.35 -11.45 23.46
CA LEU A 16 21.57 -10.22 23.52
C LEU A 16 20.32 -10.35 22.65
N ALA A 17 20.47 -10.76 21.39
CA ALA A 17 19.36 -10.95 20.46
C ALA A 17 18.34 -11.96 20.99
N LYS A 18 18.81 -13.07 21.56
CA LYS A 18 17.95 -14.08 22.20
C LYS A 18 17.15 -13.48 23.36
N SER A 19 17.82 -12.86 24.33
CA SER A 19 17.14 -12.30 25.51
C SER A 19 16.18 -11.16 25.14
N LEU A 20 16.55 -10.35 24.14
CA LEU A 20 15.72 -9.27 23.62
C LEU A 20 14.47 -9.81 22.93
N HIS A 21 14.60 -10.82 22.08
CA HIS A 21 13.45 -11.39 21.39
C HIS A 21 12.56 -12.23 22.32
N GLU A 22 13.13 -12.97 23.27
CA GLU A 22 12.37 -13.68 24.31
C GLU A 22 11.51 -12.71 25.14
N SER A 23 12.08 -11.57 25.54
CA SER A 23 11.34 -10.54 26.28
C SER A 23 10.31 -9.77 25.43
N CYS A 24 10.51 -9.71 24.11
CA CYS A 24 9.52 -9.15 23.17
C CYS A 24 8.29 -10.05 22.96
N GLU A 25 8.33 -11.34 23.31
CA GLU A 25 7.15 -12.20 23.17
C GLU A 25 6.01 -11.77 24.11
N PHE A 26 6.34 -11.17 25.25
CA PHE A 26 5.36 -10.57 26.16
C PHE A 26 4.84 -9.25 25.56
N GLY A 27 3.65 -9.28 24.97
CA GLY A 27 3.06 -8.11 24.31
C GLY A 27 3.45 -7.94 22.84
N ALA A 28 3.97 -8.99 22.19
CA ALA A 28 4.11 -9.01 20.73
C ALA A 28 2.75 -8.83 20.04
N ALA A 29 2.67 -7.88 19.12
CA ALA A 29 1.45 -7.53 18.39
C ALA A 29 1.79 -7.08 16.97
N HIS A 30 0.78 -6.70 16.17
CA HIS A 30 1.00 -6.04 14.87
C HIS A 30 2.00 -6.77 13.96
N ARG A 31 1.79 -8.07 13.74
CA ARG A 31 2.64 -8.89 12.87
C ARG A 31 2.69 -8.30 11.46
N TYR A 32 3.89 -7.96 11.00
CA TYR A 32 4.11 -7.39 9.66
C TYR A 32 4.93 -8.30 8.74
N GLY A 33 5.49 -9.40 9.26
CA GLY A 33 6.23 -10.38 8.49
C GLY A 33 6.09 -11.82 8.97
N LYS A 34 6.82 -12.72 8.29
CA LYS A 34 6.74 -14.17 8.46
C LYS A 34 7.65 -14.68 9.58
N ALA A 35 8.78 -14.03 9.84
CA ALA A 35 9.67 -14.45 10.92
C ALA A 35 8.99 -14.23 12.28
N SER A 36 9.31 -15.06 13.28
CA SER A 36 8.75 -14.92 14.63
C SER A 36 8.98 -13.51 15.20
N THR A 37 10.10 -12.88 14.82
CA THR A 37 10.53 -11.56 15.25
C THR A 37 9.96 -10.38 14.44
N GLU A 38 9.26 -10.62 13.33
CA GLU A 38 8.66 -9.56 12.48
C GLU A 38 7.27 -9.15 12.99
N THR A 39 7.26 -8.59 14.20
CA THR A 39 6.06 -8.08 14.88
C THR A 39 6.35 -6.72 15.51
N GLY A 40 5.33 -5.90 15.69
CA GLY A 40 5.36 -4.76 16.60
C GLY A 40 5.05 -5.18 18.05
N MET A 41 4.75 -4.19 18.88
CA MET A 41 4.46 -4.36 20.30
C MET A 41 3.16 -3.63 20.68
N ALA A 42 2.42 -4.20 21.62
CA ALA A 42 1.27 -3.59 22.28
C ALA A 42 1.29 -3.98 23.76
N ARG A 43 2.23 -3.40 24.51
CA ARG A 43 2.46 -3.65 25.93
C ARG A 43 2.32 -2.34 26.70
N LEU A 44 1.09 -1.98 27.05
CA LEU A 44 0.84 -0.74 27.77
C LEU A 44 1.30 -0.87 29.23
N SER A 45 1.75 0.25 29.80
CA SER A 45 2.24 0.26 31.17
C SER A 45 1.23 -0.33 32.16
N LEU A 46 1.71 -1.21 33.05
CA LEU A 46 0.96 -1.87 34.11
C LEU A 46 -0.18 -2.79 33.65
N ASP A 47 -0.23 -3.14 32.36
CA ASP A 47 -1.16 -4.18 31.90
C ASP A 47 -0.61 -5.58 32.21
N ASP A 48 -1.38 -6.62 31.88
CA ASP A 48 -0.96 -7.99 32.17
C ASP A 48 0.28 -8.41 31.37
N SER A 49 0.49 -7.85 30.18
CA SER A 49 1.69 -8.13 29.37
C SER A 49 2.92 -7.39 29.89
N ASP A 50 2.77 -6.17 30.42
CA ASP A 50 3.83 -5.47 31.15
C ASP A 50 4.18 -6.22 32.44
N LYS A 51 3.17 -6.70 33.18
CA LYS A 51 3.42 -7.58 34.34
C LYS A 51 4.25 -8.81 33.96
N GLN A 52 3.93 -9.48 32.86
CA GLN A 52 4.64 -10.68 32.42
C GLN A 52 6.12 -10.41 32.09
N VAL A 53 6.43 -9.33 31.36
CA VAL A 53 7.83 -8.99 31.07
C VAL A 53 8.58 -8.54 32.32
N ARG A 54 7.91 -7.86 33.27
CA ARG A 54 8.49 -7.51 34.57
C ARG A 54 8.80 -8.75 35.41
N ASP A 55 7.90 -9.74 35.43
CA ASP A 55 8.12 -11.01 36.12
C ASP A 55 9.32 -11.75 35.50
N TRP A 56 9.41 -11.76 34.17
CA TRP A 56 10.54 -12.31 33.42
C TRP A 56 11.85 -11.59 33.78
N PHE A 57 11.87 -10.25 33.78
CA PHE A 57 13.04 -9.43 34.13
C PHE A 57 13.53 -9.75 35.54
N MET A 58 12.62 -9.76 36.52
CA MET A 58 12.97 -10.03 37.92
C MET A 58 13.46 -11.47 38.10
N GLY A 59 12.86 -12.44 37.42
CA GLY A 59 13.31 -13.83 37.41
C GLY A 59 14.71 -13.98 36.81
N TYR A 60 14.94 -13.36 35.65
CA TYR A 60 16.22 -13.39 34.95
C TYR A 60 17.33 -12.73 35.79
N ALA A 61 17.08 -11.53 36.33
CA ALA A 61 18.03 -10.84 37.19
C ALA A 61 18.39 -11.64 38.46
N LYS A 62 17.41 -12.30 39.10
CA LYS A 62 17.66 -13.20 40.23
C LYS A 62 18.48 -14.43 39.83
N SER A 63 18.24 -15.00 38.64
CA SER A 63 19.03 -16.12 38.12
C SER A 63 20.50 -15.78 37.91
N LEU A 64 20.80 -14.49 37.66
CA LEU A 64 22.15 -13.94 37.57
C LEU A 64 22.76 -13.60 38.94
N GLY A 65 22.05 -13.88 40.05
CA GLY A 65 22.50 -13.57 41.40
C GLY A 65 22.51 -12.08 41.74
N LEU A 66 21.74 -11.26 41.01
CA LEU A 66 21.68 -9.81 41.24
C LEU A 66 20.79 -9.47 42.44
N LYS A 67 21.15 -8.42 43.17
CA LYS A 67 20.29 -7.84 44.21
C LYS A 67 19.17 -7.07 43.53
N THR A 68 17.94 -7.55 43.69
CA THR A 68 16.75 -6.94 43.06
C THR A 68 15.83 -6.31 44.09
N PHE A 69 15.20 -5.18 43.74
CA PHE A 69 14.14 -4.56 44.52
C PHE A 69 13.21 -3.73 43.64
N ILE A 70 12.04 -3.40 44.18
CA ILE A 70 10.98 -2.63 43.51
C ILE A 70 10.65 -1.43 44.40
N ASP A 71 10.49 -0.25 43.81
CA ASP A 71 10.07 0.95 44.54
C ASP A 71 8.55 1.20 44.50
N GLN A 72 8.12 2.26 45.18
CA GLN A 72 6.72 2.68 45.29
C GLN A 72 6.03 3.02 43.95
N MET A 73 6.79 3.25 42.89
CA MET A 73 6.27 3.46 41.53
C MET A 73 6.42 2.23 40.63
N GLY A 74 6.86 1.10 41.20
CA GLY A 74 7.07 -0.14 40.47
C GLY A 74 8.29 -0.15 39.57
N ASN A 75 9.23 0.79 39.76
CA ASN A 75 10.51 0.72 39.06
C ASN A 75 11.27 -0.52 39.52
N LEU A 76 11.93 -1.20 38.59
CA LEU A 76 12.67 -2.43 38.88
C LEU A 76 14.15 -2.11 38.90
N PHE A 77 14.84 -2.52 39.96
CA PHE A 77 16.28 -2.34 40.09
C PHE A 77 16.94 -3.70 40.22
N ALA A 78 17.99 -3.95 39.44
CA ALA A 78 18.83 -5.15 39.50
C ALA A 78 20.30 -4.75 39.59
N ILE A 79 20.92 -4.97 40.75
CA ILE A 79 22.27 -4.46 41.07
C ILE A 79 23.24 -5.60 41.32
N ARG A 80 24.37 -5.54 40.63
CA ARG A 80 25.54 -6.37 40.87
C ARG A 80 26.48 -5.65 41.86
N PRO A 81 26.89 -6.29 42.96
CA PRO A 81 27.83 -5.69 43.90
C PRO A 81 29.22 -5.53 43.26
N GLY A 82 29.93 -4.44 43.61
CA GLY A 82 31.36 -4.27 43.36
C GLY A 82 32.19 -4.49 44.63
N LYS A 83 33.49 -4.20 44.55
CA LYS A 83 34.43 -4.24 45.68
C LYS A 83 34.00 -3.31 46.80
N ASN A 84 33.68 -2.07 46.45
CA ASN A 84 33.15 -1.06 47.36
C ASN A 84 31.62 -1.05 47.27
N LYS A 85 30.95 -1.52 48.33
CA LYS A 85 29.49 -1.58 48.39
C LYS A 85 28.85 -0.31 48.97
N ASP A 86 29.68 0.63 49.44
CA ASP A 86 29.24 1.83 50.15
C ASP A 86 29.10 3.04 49.22
N ILE A 87 29.44 2.89 47.94
CA ILE A 87 29.26 3.94 46.92
C ILE A 87 28.03 3.66 46.05
N PRO A 88 27.35 4.71 45.55
CA PRO A 88 26.23 4.58 44.63
C PRO A 88 26.57 3.76 43.38
N PRO A 89 25.64 2.94 42.85
CA PRO A 89 25.86 2.20 41.62
C PRO A 89 25.97 3.10 40.39
N VAL A 90 26.73 2.66 39.38
CA VAL A 90 26.54 3.12 38.00
C VAL A 90 25.41 2.30 37.38
N MET A 91 24.37 2.99 36.92
CA MET A 91 23.16 2.36 36.42
C MET A 91 23.08 2.45 34.91
N MET A 92 22.50 1.42 34.32
CA MET A 92 22.02 1.40 32.94
C MET A 92 20.52 1.15 32.94
N GLY A 93 19.81 1.41 31.87
CA GLY A 93 18.39 1.10 31.85
C GLY A 93 17.60 1.96 30.89
N SER A 94 16.29 1.73 30.90
CA SER A 94 15.29 2.46 30.12
C SER A 94 13.91 2.02 30.61
N HIS A 95 12.97 1.70 29.72
CA HIS A 95 11.61 1.24 30.02
C HIS A 95 11.24 -0.07 29.31
N LEU A 96 10.21 -0.75 29.83
CA LEU A 96 9.64 -1.96 29.25
C LEU A 96 8.24 -1.72 28.67
N ASP A 97 7.51 -0.69 29.09
CA ASP A 97 6.22 -0.35 28.46
C ASP A 97 6.41 0.22 27.05
N THR A 98 5.37 0.13 26.21
CA THR A 98 5.37 0.58 24.82
C THR A 98 4.13 1.41 24.50
N GLN A 99 4.18 2.19 23.42
CA GLN A 99 2.97 2.67 22.74
C GLN A 99 2.00 1.52 22.33
N PRO A 100 0.71 1.81 22.05
CA PRO A 100 -0.25 0.81 21.56
C PRO A 100 0.17 0.11 20.26
N THR A 101 0.97 0.79 19.43
CA THR A 101 1.57 0.28 18.18
C THR A 101 3.08 0.49 18.19
N GLY A 102 3.73 0.12 19.31
CA GLY A 102 5.17 0.30 19.52
C GLY A 102 6.03 -0.64 18.65
N GLY A 103 7.31 -0.29 18.52
CA GLY A 103 8.33 -1.17 17.94
C GLY A 103 8.92 -2.15 18.95
N ARG A 104 9.69 -3.15 18.47
CA ARG A 104 10.36 -4.16 19.31
C ARG A 104 11.57 -3.65 20.10
N TYR A 105 12.02 -2.43 19.84
CA TYR A 105 13.33 -1.95 20.31
C TYR A 105 13.25 -0.67 21.16
N ASP A 106 12.11 0.01 21.15
CA ASP A 106 11.86 1.20 21.94
C ASP A 106 11.87 0.86 23.44
N GLY A 107 12.70 1.53 24.23
CA GLY A 107 12.98 1.27 25.64
C GLY A 107 13.69 -0.07 25.94
N ILE A 108 13.08 -1.18 25.56
CA ILE A 108 13.48 -2.53 25.96
C ILE A 108 14.93 -2.86 25.58
N LEU A 109 15.43 -2.30 24.46
CA LEU A 109 16.83 -2.46 24.06
C LEU A 109 17.79 -2.00 25.18
N GLY A 110 17.52 -0.87 25.83
CA GLY A 110 18.36 -0.34 26.90
C GLY A 110 18.35 -1.23 28.14
N VAL A 111 17.17 -1.72 28.54
CA VAL A 111 17.00 -2.60 29.70
C VAL A 111 17.72 -3.94 29.48
N ILE A 112 17.49 -4.60 28.35
CA ILE A 112 18.07 -5.92 28.07
C ILE A 112 19.58 -5.82 27.82
N SER A 113 20.05 -4.75 27.18
CA SER A 113 21.49 -4.52 27.00
C SER A 113 22.21 -4.33 28.34
N GLY A 114 21.59 -3.63 29.30
CA GLY A 114 22.11 -3.53 30.66
C GLY A 114 22.22 -4.90 31.35
N LEU A 115 21.21 -5.76 31.22
CA LEU A 115 21.24 -7.12 31.80
C LEU A 115 22.35 -7.98 31.17
N GLU A 116 22.54 -7.83 29.87
CA GLU A 116 23.58 -8.51 29.11
C GLU A 116 24.99 -8.08 29.54
N VAL A 117 25.19 -6.79 29.84
CA VAL A 117 26.44 -6.28 30.45
C VAL A 117 26.69 -6.98 31.80
N LEU A 118 25.69 -7.04 32.67
CA LEU A 118 25.83 -7.70 33.98
C LEU A 118 26.12 -9.20 33.85
N ARG A 119 25.46 -9.89 32.91
CA ARG A 119 25.72 -11.31 32.64
C ARG A 119 27.14 -11.53 32.14
N THR A 120 27.60 -10.73 31.17
CA THR A 120 28.96 -10.82 30.63
C THR A 120 30.01 -10.66 31.73
N LEU A 121 29.82 -9.71 32.65
CA LEU A 121 30.74 -9.51 33.77
C LEU A 121 30.71 -10.66 34.79
N ASN A 122 29.54 -11.29 35.00
CA ASN A 122 29.42 -12.50 35.82
C ASN A 122 30.13 -13.70 35.20
N GLU A 123 29.91 -13.96 33.90
CA GLU A 123 30.53 -15.08 33.17
C GLU A 123 32.07 -14.99 33.17
N HIS A 124 32.62 -13.78 33.12
CA HIS A 124 34.07 -13.54 33.17
C HIS A 124 34.62 -13.39 34.59
N GLY A 125 33.76 -13.49 35.63
CA GLY A 125 34.17 -13.30 37.02
C GLY A 125 34.80 -11.94 37.30
N TYR A 126 34.48 -10.90 36.52
CA TYR A 126 35.14 -9.60 36.63
C TYR A 126 34.56 -8.79 37.77
N GLU A 127 35.39 -8.38 38.73
CA GLU A 127 34.95 -7.61 39.88
C GLU A 127 35.16 -6.10 39.65
N THR A 128 34.07 -5.34 39.61
CA THR A 128 34.10 -3.88 39.42
C THR A 128 34.43 -3.15 40.73
N GLU A 129 35.02 -1.96 40.65
CA GLU A 129 35.35 -1.16 41.85
C GLU A 129 34.10 -0.75 42.63
N GLY A 130 33.06 -0.28 41.93
CA GLY A 130 31.75 0.05 42.49
C GLY A 130 30.64 -0.87 42.01
N PRO A 131 29.44 -0.78 42.59
CA PRO A 131 28.29 -1.53 42.13
C PRO A 131 27.84 -1.03 40.75
N ILE A 132 27.25 -1.93 39.96
CA ILE A 132 26.68 -1.61 38.66
C ILE A 132 25.31 -2.26 38.55
N GLY A 133 24.37 -1.63 37.87
CA GLY A 133 22.99 -2.13 37.86
C GLY A 133 22.19 -1.75 36.63
N VAL A 134 20.98 -2.31 36.58
CA VAL A 134 19.96 -2.04 35.57
C VAL A 134 18.71 -1.49 36.25
N VAL A 135 18.10 -0.47 35.66
CA VAL A 135 16.79 0.06 36.04
C VAL A 135 15.79 -0.10 34.90
N ASN A 136 14.55 -0.45 35.24
CA ASN A 136 13.39 -0.31 34.37
C ASN A 136 12.44 0.73 34.97
N TRP A 137 12.17 1.81 34.22
CA TRP A 137 11.25 2.87 34.59
C TRP A 137 9.81 2.53 34.20
N THR A 138 8.86 2.81 35.09
CA THR A 138 7.42 2.58 34.84
C THR A 138 6.78 3.74 34.08
N ASN A 139 6.02 3.42 33.03
CA ASN A 139 5.17 4.36 32.29
C ASN A 139 5.99 5.52 31.71
N GLU A 140 7.06 5.16 31.01
CA GLU A 140 7.89 6.15 30.32
C GLU A 140 7.09 6.78 29.17
N GLU A 141 6.38 5.96 28.40
CA GLU A 141 5.70 6.39 27.17
C GLU A 141 4.51 7.33 27.42
N GLY A 142 3.92 7.25 28.63
CA GLY A 142 2.72 8.00 28.98
C GLY A 142 1.47 7.60 28.20
N ALA A 143 1.48 6.46 27.51
CA ALA A 143 0.43 6.04 26.58
C ALA A 143 -0.89 5.67 27.28
N ARG A 144 -0.81 4.94 28.41
CA ARG A 144 -1.97 4.54 29.20
C ARG A 144 -2.30 5.57 30.29
N PHE A 145 -1.27 6.12 30.93
CA PHE A 145 -1.40 7.18 31.95
C PHE A 145 -0.72 8.44 31.41
N PRO A 146 -1.44 9.56 31.22
CA PRO A 146 -1.05 10.64 30.31
C PRO A 146 0.00 11.58 30.90
N LYS A 147 1.17 11.04 31.25
CA LYS A 147 2.36 11.76 31.67
C LYS A 147 3.58 10.90 31.38
N MET A 148 4.33 11.28 30.35
CA MET A 148 5.59 10.60 30.01
C MET A 148 6.62 10.72 31.12
N ALA A 149 7.54 9.75 31.21
CA ALA A 149 8.63 9.69 32.17
C ALA A 149 8.19 9.96 33.63
N VAL A 150 6.94 9.61 33.97
CA VAL A 150 6.37 10.00 35.27
C VAL A 150 7.13 9.34 36.42
N SER A 151 7.49 8.07 36.28
CA SER A 151 8.11 7.32 37.38
C SER A 151 9.56 7.71 37.62
N SER A 152 10.34 7.97 36.56
CA SER A 152 11.69 8.53 36.69
C SER A 152 11.65 9.97 37.22
N GLY A 153 10.62 10.75 36.87
CA GLY A 153 10.40 12.07 37.45
C GLY A 153 10.02 12.04 38.94
N VAL A 154 9.29 11.01 39.40
CA VAL A 154 9.09 10.77 40.84
C VAL A 154 10.40 10.40 41.52
N TRP A 155 11.15 9.47 40.93
CA TRP A 155 12.47 9.11 41.46
C TRP A 155 13.42 10.30 41.53
N ALA A 156 13.39 11.23 40.58
CA ALA A 156 14.19 12.46 40.60
C ALA A 156 13.66 13.54 41.56
N ASP A 157 12.60 13.25 42.34
CA ASP A 157 11.86 14.19 43.20
C ASP A 157 11.29 15.42 42.45
N VAL A 158 11.10 15.33 41.14
CA VAL A 158 10.51 16.40 40.30
C VAL A 158 8.98 16.29 40.26
N ILE A 159 8.45 15.08 40.44
CA ILE A 159 7.01 14.79 40.46
C ILE A 159 6.65 14.21 41.84
N PRO A 160 5.66 14.78 42.56
CA PRO A 160 5.20 14.18 43.81
C PRO A 160 4.62 12.78 43.57
N LEU A 161 4.97 11.82 44.42
CA LEU A 161 4.49 10.43 44.35
C LEU A 161 2.96 10.33 44.28
N GLU A 162 2.25 11.09 45.12
CA GLU A 162 0.79 11.12 45.15
C GLU A 162 0.19 11.62 43.82
N THR A 163 0.82 12.60 43.17
CA THR A 163 0.40 13.09 41.86
C THR A 163 0.50 11.98 40.81
N ALA A 164 1.61 11.24 40.79
CA ALA A 164 1.80 10.13 39.86
C ALA A 164 0.81 8.99 40.11
N TRP A 165 0.64 8.59 41.37
CA TRP A 165 -0.31 7.54 41.78
C TRP A 165 -1.77 7.85 41.40
N ASN A 166 -2.14 9.13 41.40
CA ASN A 166 -3.49 9.58 41.07
C ASN A 166 -3.73 9.75 39.57
N LEU A 167 -2.72 9.61 38.70
CA LEU A 167 -2.93 9.61 37.25
C LEU A 167 -3.90 8.49 36.86
N ARG A 168 -4.89 8.85 36.05
CA ARG A 168 -5.94 7.96 35.58
C ARG A 168 -5.64 7.48 34.17
N GLU A 169 -6.06 6.25 33.89
CA GLU A 169 -6.04 5.71 32.53
C GLU A 169 -6.80 6.58 31.55
N VAL A 170 -6.30 6.66 30.33
CA VAL A 170 -7.06 7.20 29.20
C VAL A 170 -7.77 6.07 28.44
N LEU A 171 -8.89 6.39 27.79
CA LEU A 171 -9.66 5.51 26.90
C LEU A 171 -10.37 4.31 27.55
N ALA A 172 -10.17 4.04 28.84
CA ALA A 172 -10.90 3.01 29.58
C ALA A 172 -12.33 3.47 29.95
N ALA A 173 -13.32 2.58 29.84
CA ALA A 173 -14.70 2.88 30.25
C ALA A 173 -14.85 3.13 31.76
N ASN A 174 -13.94 2.58 32.57
CA ASN A 174 -13.86 2.81 34.01
C ASN A 174 -12.39 3.01 34.42
N PRO A 175 -11.84 4.23 34.27
CA PRO A 175 -10.42 4.51 34.42
C PRO A 175 -9.86 4.17 35.81
N LYS A 176 -8.86 3.29 35.84
CA LYS A 176 -8.06 3.01 37.04
C LYS A 176 -6.95 4.02 37.24
N SER A 177 -6.52 4.22 38.48
CA SER A 177 -5.32 5.01 38.75
C SER A 177 -4.05 4.15 38.61
N MET A 178 -2.90 4.80 38.41
CA MET A 178 -1.60 4.10 38.41
C MET A 178 -1.40 3.28 39.69
N LYS A 179 -1.83 3.83 40.84
CA LYS A 179 -1.73 3.12 42.12
C LYS A 179 -2.59 1.86 42.16
N GLU A 180 -3.84 1.94 41.69
CA GLU A 180 -4.72 0.77 41.61
C GLU A 180 -4.10 -0.34 40.73
N GLU A 181 -3.53 0.03 39.58
CA GLU A 181 -2.91 -0.95 38.68
C GLU A 181 -1.59 -1.51 39.23
N LEU A 182 -0.73 -0.69 39.85
CA LEU A 182 0.47 -1.15 40.55
C LEU A 182 0.13 -2.17 41.64
N ASP A 183 -0.92 -1.90 42.43
CA ASP A 183 -1.40 -2.82 43.46
C ASP A 183 -1.99 -4.08 42.84
N ARG A 184 -2.76 -3.97 41.74
CA ARG A 184 -3.36 -5.09 41.02
C ARG A 184 -2.31 -6.07 40.50
N ILE A 185 -1.23 -5.56 39.90
CA ILE A 185 -0.15 -6.40 39.35
C ILE A 185 0.87 -6.82 40.43
N GLY A 186 0.80 -6.27 41.64
CA GLY A 186 1.71 -6.58 42.75
C GLY A 186 3.09 -5.92 42.63
N TYR A 187 3.18 -4.77 41.95
CA TYR A 187 4.41 -4.02 41.72
C TYR A 187 4.49 -2.69 42.47
N CYS A 188 3.55 -2.38 43.37
CA CYS A 188 3.81 -1.31 44.34
C CYS A 188 4.80 -1.80 45.40
N GLY A 189 6.09 -1.50 45.21
CA GLY A 189 7.15 -1.88 46.14
C GLY A 189 7.16 -1.06 47.44
N GLU A 190 7.97 -1.53 48.39
CA GLU A 190 8.12 -0.89 49.71
C GLU A 190 9.23 0.18 49.72
N HIS A 191 10.15 0.14 48.76
CA HIS A 191 11.25 1.12 48.70
C HIS A 191 10.76 2.49 48.24
N PRO A 192 11.21 3.60 48.86
CA PRO A 192 10.86 4.92 48.38
C PRO A 192 11.33 5.13 46.94
N ALA A 193 10.43 5.64 46.09
CA ALA A 193 10.75 6.05 44.73
C ALA A 193 11.43 7.44 44.77
N SER A 194 12.70 7.50 45.18
CA SER A 194 13.45 8.75 45.31
C SER A 194 14.95 8.51 45.26
N TYR A 195 15.67 9.30 44.47
CA TYR A 195 17.12 9.28 44.32
C TYR A 195 17.87 9.50 45.63
N GLN A 196 17.21 10.07 46.65
CA GLN A 196 17.77 10.21 47.98
C GLN A 196 17.88 8.86 48.71
N SER A 197 16.94 7.95 48.45
CA SER A 197 16.87 6.62 49.10
C SER A 197 17.68 5.56 48.35
N ASN A 198 17.81 5.68 47.03
CA ASN A 198 18.61 4.81 46.18
C ASN A 198 19.42 5.62 45.14
N PRO A 199 20.44 6.39 45.57
CA PRO A 199 21.20 7.29 44.70
C PRO A 199 21.99 6.52 43.64
N PHE A 200 22.21 7.16 42.49
CA PHE A 200 23.06 6.67 41.41
C PHE A 200 24.34 7.50 41.32
N ALA A 201 25.47 6.87 41.00
CA ALA A 201 26.71 7.59 40.68
C ALA A 201 26.65 8.19 39.27
N ALA A 202 26.09 7.42 38.33
CA ALA A 202 25.83 7.83 36.95
C ALA A 202 24.71 6.94 36.37
N HIS A 203 24.04 7.40 35.32
CA HIS A 203 23.05 6.64 34.56
C HIS A 203 23.35 6.73 33.06
N PHE A 204 23.41 5.58 32.38
CA PHE A 204 23.61 5.49 30.94
C PHE A 204 22.44 4.76 30.29
N GLU A 205 21.76 5.41 29.36
CA GLU A 205 20.62 4.85 28.65
C GLU A 205 21.00 4.60 27.18
N LEU A 206 20.99 3.33 26.78
CA LEU A 206 21.09 2.96 25.37
C LEU A 206 19.67 2.95 24.79
N HIS A 207 19.49 3.68 23.70
CA HIS A 207 18.21 3.80 23.02
C HIS A 207 18.39 3.78 21.50
N ILE A 208 17.36 3.34 20.78
CA ILE A 208 17.29 3.57 19.34
C ILE A 208 17.11 5.07 19.06
N GLU A 209 17.54 5.54 17.89
CA GLU A 209 17.46 6.97 17.54
C GLU A 209 16.02 7.48 17.45
N GLN A 210 15.07 6.61 17.05
CA GLN A 210 13.70 6.96 16.67
C GLN A 210 13.61 7.98 15.51
N GLY A 211 14.73 8.21 14.82
CA GLY A 211 14.89 9.10 13.69
C GLY A 211 15.87 8.51 12.68
N PRO A 212 16.04 9.15 11.51
CA PRO A 212 16.82 8.60 10.41
C PRO A 212 18.26 9.13 10.36
N ILE A 213 18.74 9.98 11.27
CA ILE A 213 20.03 10.70 11.12
C ILE A 213 21.21 9.72 11.07
N LEU A 214 21.29 8.76 11.98
CA LEU A 214 22.37 7.77 12.01
C LEU A 214 22.31 6.85 10.79
N GLU A 215 21.11 6.46 10.35
CA GLU A 215 20.92 5.66 9.14
C GLU A 215 21.32 6.42 7.87
N ASP A 216 20.82 7.64 7.71
CA ASP A 216 21.08 8.54 6.58
C ASP A 216 22.57 8.93 6.50
N GLU A 217 23.23 9.11 7.65
CA GLU A 217 24.67 9.41 7.73
C GLU A 217 25.56 8.15 7.75
N GLY A 218 24.98 6.94 7.78
CA GLY A 218 25.73 5.69 7.85
C GLY A 218 26.55 5.50 9.13
N LEU A 219 26.12 6.14 10.24
CA LEU A 219 26.77 6.09 11.54
C LEU A 219 26.16 5.00 12.42
N LYS A 220 26.97 4.37 13.28
CA LYS A 220 26.52 3.29 14.18
C LYS A 220 26.09 3.76 15.57
N ILE A 221 26.71 4.82 16.08
CA ILE A 221 26.53 5.29 17.46
C ILE A 221 26.29 6.80 17.44
N GLY A 222 25.18 7.22 18.06
CA GLY A 222 24.89 8.62 18.37
C GLY A 222 25.36 8.98 19.78
N VAL A 223 26.25 9.96 19.88
CA VAL A 223 26.62 10.55 21.18
C VAL A 223 25.61 11.63 21.52
N VAL A 224 24.67 11.32 22.41
CA VAL A 224 23.59 12.24 22.77
C VAL A 224 24.10 13.27 23.77
N HIS A 225 23.99 14.56 23.43
CA HIS A 225 24.41 15.66 24.29
C HIS A 225 23.32 16.10 25.27
N GLY A 226 22.06 15.79 24.97
CA GLY A 226 20.91 16.27 25.71
C GLY A 226 19.60 16.02 24.97
N VAL A 227 18.50 16.48 25.57
CA VAL A 227 17.13 16.40 25.04
C VAL A 227 16.63 17.80 24.73
N GLN A 228 15.96 17.99 23.59
CA GLN A 228 15.39 19.27 23.19
C GLN A 228 14.22 19.69 24.10
N ALA A 229 14.01 21.00 24.23
CA ALA A 229 12.85 21.54 24.91
C ALA A 229 11.59 21.29 24.07
N PHE A 230 10.45 21.11 24.73
CA PHE A 230 9.16 21.07 24.06
C PHE A 230 8.02 21.62 24.92
N LYS A 231 7.00 22.16 24.24
CA LYS A 231 5.74 22.61 24.83
C LYS A 231 4.58 22.05 24.03
N TRP A 232 3.61 21.47 24.73
CA TRP A 232 2.38 20.97 24.13
C TRP A 232 1.21 21.85 24.54
N PHE A 233 0.36 22.19 23.58
CA PHE A 233 -0.83 22.99 23.80
C PHE A 233 -2.08 22.26 23.31
N ASP A 234 -3.19 22.42 24.02
CA ASP A 234 -4.54 22.20 23.48
C ASP A 234 -5.10 23.54 23.03
N VAL A 235 -5.44 23.65 21.75
CA VAL A 235 -5.91 24.89 21.13
C VAL A 235 -7.37 24.74 20.73
N THR A 236 -8.22 25.57 21.31
CA THR A 236 -9.65 25.62 20.99
C THR A 236 -9.97 26.92 20.26
N VAL A 237 -10.61 26.79 19.09
CA VAL A 237 -11.11 27.91 18.28
C VAL A 237 -12.64 27.86 18.26
N LYS A 238 -13.30 28.89 18.80
CA LYS A 238 -14.77 29.03 18.84
C LYS A 238 -15.23 30.06 17.81
N GLY A 239 -16.12 29.62 16.93
CA GLY A 239 -16.80 30.44 15.95
C GLY A 239 -18.31 30.43 16.18
N ARG A 240 -19.07 30.27 15.10
CA ARG A 240 -20.53 30.13 15.19
C ARG A 240 -21.02 29.15 14.13
N ASP A 241 -21.76 28.15 14.56
CA ASP A 241 -22.47 27.27 13.66
C ASP A 241 -23.54 28.03 12.88
N SER A 242 -23.63 27.74 11.59
CA SER A 242 -24.52 28.44 10.67
C SER A 242 -24.68 27.61 9.41
N HIS A 243 -25.85 27.67 8.79
CA HIS A 243 -26.13 26.88 7.59
C HIS A 243 -25.25 27.34 6.41
N ALA A 244 -24.48 26.40 5.84
CA ALA A 244 -23.41 26.69 4.89
C ALA A 244 -23.91 27.38 3.61
N GLY A 245 -25.16 27.09 3.19
CA GLY A 245 -25.75 27.65 1.97
C GLY A 245 -26.35 29.04 2.12
N THR A 246 -26.85 29.40 3.32
CA THR A 246 -27.63 30.63 3.52
C THR A 246 -26.86 31.70 4.29
N THR A 247 -25.72 31.35 4.89
CA THR A 247 -24.88 32.32 5.59
C THR A 247 -23.83 32.90 4.63
N PRO A 248 -23.98 34.19 4.23
CA PRO A 248 -23.03 34.84 3.34
C PRO A 248 -21.67 34.99 4.00
N LEU A 249 -20.59 35.04 3.20
CA LEU A 249 -19.20 35.06 3.71
C LEU A 249 -19.00 36.15 4.77
N TYR A 250 -19.39 37.40 4.49
CA TYR A 250 -19.20 38.54 5.41
C TYR A 250 -19.81 38.35 6.82
N ALA A 251 -20.71 37.38 7.01
CA ALA A 251 -21.39 37.10 8.27
C ALA A 251 -20.80 35.88 9.01
N ARG A 252 -19.78 35.23 8.46
CA ARG A 252 -19.22 33.98 8.99
C ARG A 252 -18.25 34.22 10.14
N LYS A 253 -18.37 33.37 11.15
CA LYS A 253 -17.37 33.13 12.20
C LYS A 253 -16.88 31.70 12.03
N ASP A 254 -15.98 31.46 11.09
CA ASP A 254 -15.56 30.12 10.67
C ASP A 254 -14.33 29.63 11.46
N PRO A 255 -14.50 28.73 12.46
CA PRO A 255 -13.39 28.27 13.28
C PRO A 255 -12.48 27.28 12.54
N VAL A 256 -12.98 26.58 11.51
CA VAL A 256 -12.16 25.64 10.71
C VAL A 256 -11.16 26.41 9.86
N LEU A 257 -11.62 27.51 9.24
CA LEU A 257 -10.73 28.40 8.47
C LEU A 257 -9.64 29.00 9.37
N CYS A 258 -10.01 29.53 10.53
CA CYS A 258 -9.06 30.09 11.49
C CYS A 258 -8.05 29.04 11.97
N ALA A 259 -8.51 27.87 12.45
CA ALA A 259 -7.63 26.82 12.95
C ALA A 259 -6.65 26.30 11.88
N THR A 260 -7.12 26.11 10.64
CA THR A 260 -6.26 25.66 9.54
C THR A 260 -5.14 26.66 9.25
N LYS A 261 -5.44 27.96 9.28
CA LYS A 261 -4.45 29.02 9.10
C LYS A 261 -3.46 29.09 10.27
N MET A 262 -3.92 28.86 11.51
CA MET A 262 -3.06 28.77 12.69
C MET A 262 -2.05 27.62 12.56
N ILE A 263 -2.50 26.44 12.13
CA ILE A 263 -1.61 25.27 11.90
C ILE A 263 -0.55 25.58 10.83
N VAL A 264 -0.94 26.22 9.73
CA VAL A 264 0.00 26.65 8.69
C VAL A 264 1.01 27.67 9.25
N ALA A 265 0.53 28.67 10.01
CA ALA A 265 1.39 29.68 10.61
C ALA A 265 2.39 29.09 11.60
N ALA A 266 1.97 28.17 12.48
CA ALA A 266 2.86 27.52 13.43
C ALA A 266 4.01 26.76 12.75
N ASN A 267 3.72 26.05 11.65
CA ASN A 267 4.76 25.39 10.84
C ASN A 267 5.73 26.41 10.21
N THR A 268 5.21 27.53 9.68
CA THR A 268 6.06 28.60 9.14
C THR A 268 6.95 29.22 10.21
N ILE A 269 6.42 29.47 11.42
CA ILE A 269 7.17 30.00 12.56
C ILE A 269 8.23 29.01 13.01
N ALA A 270 7.91 27.73 13.15
CA ALA A 270 8.91 26.71 13.51
C ALA A 270 10.06 26.67 12.51
N LYS A 271 9.78 26.70 11.20
CA LYS A 271 10.82 26.77 10.15
C LYS A 271 11.68 28.03 10.26
N LYS A 272 11.09 29.17 10.62
CA LYS A 272 11.83 30.44 10.82
C LYS A 272 12.85 30.34 11.95
N PHE A 273 12.56 29.53 12.97
CA PHE A 273 13.40 29.38 14.16
C PHE A 273 14.22 28.08 14.17
N ASP A 274 14.28 27.34 13.06
CA ASP A 274 14.91 26.01 12.99
C ASP A 274 14.37 25.04 14.06
N GLY A 275 13.10 25.20 14.44
CA GLY A 275 12.38 24.35 15.38
C GLY A 275 11.39 23.41 14.70
N LEU A 276 10.64 22.67 15.51
CA LEU A 276 9.60 21.74 15.06
C LEU A 276 8.24 22.20 15.54
N ALA A 277 7.22 22.04 14.69
CA ALA A 277 5.81 22.24 15.02
C ALA A 277 4.98 21.09 14.45
N THR A 278 4.16 20.46 15.29
CA THR A 278 3.31 19.32 14.89
C THR A 278 1.90 19.48 15.44
N THR A 279 0.91 19.16 14.62
CA THR A 279 -0.49 19.00 15.06
C THR A 279 -0.88 17.54 14.92
N GLY A 280 -1.05 16.85 16.04
CA GLY A 280 -1.35 15.42 16.08
C GLY A 280 -2.83 15.08 16.20
N ILE A 281 -3.64 16.01 16.72
CA ILE A 281 -5.09 15.84 16.94
C ILE A 281 -5.81 17.04 16.33
N PHE A 282 -6.92 16.80 15.62
CA PHE A 282 -7.80 17.83 15.07
C PHE A 282 -9.26 17.36 15.11
N THR A 283 -10.13 18.14 15.76
CA THR A 283 -11.56 17.80 15.94
C THR A 283 -12.44 18.99 15.55
N THR A 284 -13.64 18.69 15.02
CA THR A 284 -14.61 19.72 14.58
C THR A 284 -16.00 19.37 15.10
N ASP A 285 -16.74 20.35 15.63
CA ASP A 285 -18.09 20.18 16.17
C ASP A 285 -19.05 21.20 15.52
N PRO A 286 -20.16 20.78 14.86
CA PRO A 286 -20.70 19.40 14.78
C PRO A 286 -20.09 18.50 13.71
N GLY A 287 -19.13 18.97 12.90
CA GLY A 287 -18.52 18.14 11.86
C GLY A 287 -19.49 17.72 10.74
N SER A 288 -20.34 18.65 10.28
CA SER A 288 -21.33 18.41 9.22
C SER A 288 -21.01 19.17 7.93
N ILE A 289 -21.29 18.54 6.78
CA ILE A 289 -21.00 19.09 5.44
C ILE A 289 -21.75 20.40 5.18
N ASN A 290 -22.98 20.56 5.67
CA ASN A 290 -23.86 21.69 5.37
C ASN A 290 -24.04 22.68 6.54
N THR A 291 -23.27 22.53 7.60
CA THR A 291 -23.30 23.41 8.78
C THR A 291 -21.87 23.78 9.13
N MET A 292 -21.56 25.07 9.20
CA MET A 292 -20.27 25.53 9.71
C MET A 292 -20.06 25.00 11.14
N ALA A 293 -18.84 24.62 11.48
CA ALA A 293 -18.51 24.26 12.85
C ALA A 293 -18.68 25.48 13.79
N HIS A 294 -19.12 25.23 15.02
CA HIS A 294 -19.04 26.23 16.09
C HIS A 294 -17.73 26.11 16.87
N THR A 295 -17.11 24.92 16.94
CA THR A 295 -15.88 24.70 17.68
C THR A 295 -14.91 23.81 16.89
N VAL A 296 -13.63 24.16 16.95
CA VAL A 296 -12.52 23.31 16.48
C VAL A 296 -11.51 23.19 17.60
N GLY A 297 -11.07 21.96 17.90
CA GLY A 297 -9.98 21.69 18.83
C GLY A 297 -8.80 21.07 18.09
N PHE A 298 -7.57 21.46 18.43
CA PHE A 298 -6.37 20.81 17.91
C PHE A 298 -5.20 20.90 18.88
N THR A 299 -4.30 19.92 18.85
CA THR A 299 -3.06 19.97 19.64
C THR A 299 -1.93 20.62 18.87
N LEU A 300 -1.04 21.33 19.58
CA LEU A 300 0.17 21.91 19.03
C LEU A 300 1.39 21.50 19.85
N ASP A 301 2.31 20.78 19.24
CA ASP A 301 3.61 20.39 19.80
C ASP A 301 4.71 21.25 19.18
N LEU A 302 5.35 22.11 19.99
CA LEU A 302 6.48 22.95 19.60
C LEU A 302 7.76 22.45 20.27
N ARG A 303 8.83 22.27 19.49
CA ARG A 303 10.13 21.80 20.01
C ARG A 303 11.30 22.63 19.50
N HIS A 304 12.30 22.82 20.35
CA HIS A 304 13.58 23.42 19.96
C HIS A 304 14.70 23.04 20.96
N VAL A 305 15.94 22.94 20.49
CA VAL A 305 17.12 22.59 21.32
C VAL A 305 17.53 23.64 22.37
N LYS A 306 16.84 24.78 22.42
CA LYS A 306 17.11 25.93 23.31
C LYS A 306 15.81 26.50 23.82
N ASP A 307 15.71 26.66 25.13
CA ASP A 307 14.53 27.18 25.81
C ASP A 307 14.18 28.61 25.35
N GLU A 308 15.18 29.48 25.17
CA GLU A 308 14.92 30.88 24.83
C GLU A 308 14.39 31.04 23.41
N THR A 309 14.74 30.12 22.50
CA THR A 309 14.19 30.11 21.15
C THR A 309 12.80 29.50 21.14
N LEU A 310 12.56 28.42 21.90
CA LEU A 310 11.22 27.85 22.03
C LEU A 310 10.23 28.88 22.59
N ALA A 311 10.64 29.65 23.61
CA ALA A 311 9.83 30.73 24.15
C ALA A 311 9.44 31.76 23.08
N LYS A 312 10.38 32.19 22.24
CA LYS A 312 10.10 33.12 21.11
C LYS A 312 9.17 32.50 20.07
N MET A 313 9.31 31.21 19.79
CA MET A 313 8.43 30.48 18.87
C MET A 313 6.98 30.46 19.40
N VAL A 314 6.82 30.22 20.71
CA VAL A 314 5.50 30.26 21.37
C VAL A 314 4.92 31.67 21.29
N ASP A 315 5.68 32.69 21.67
CA ASP A 315 5.22 34.09 21.63
C ASP A 315 4.77 34.52 20.22
N GLU A 316 5.51 34.12 19.19
CA GLU A 316 5.17 34.43 17.80
C GLU A 316 3.94 33.64 17.31
N CYS A 317 3.80 32.37 17.73
CA CYS A 317 2.59 31.58 17.45
C CYS A 317 1.37 32.21 18.10
N GLU A 318 1.44 32.57 19.38
CA GLU A 318 0.34 33.20 20.12
C GLU A 318 -0.08 34.51 19.47
N ALA A 319 0.88 35.37 19.12
CA ALA A 319 0.61 36.64 18.45
C ALA A 319 -0.08 36.44 17.09
N GLU A 320 0.41 35.50 16.28
CA GLU A 320 -0.15 35.23 14.96
C GLU A 320 -1.53 34.55 15.05
N PHE A 321 -1.76 33.69 16.04
CA PHE A 321 -3.06 33.07 16.28
C PHE A 321 -4.08 34.14 16.69
N GLN A 322 -3.70 35.11 17.51
CA GLN A 322 -4.55 36.25 17.84
C GLN A 322 -4.80 37.18 16.64
N ARG A 323 -3.89 37.27 15.68
CA ARG A 323 -4.12 38.01 14.43
C ARG A 323 -5.13 37.26 13.54
N ILE A 324 -4.89 35.98 13.30
CA ILE A 324 -5.75 35.10 12.49
C ILE A 324 -7.16 35.01 13.07
N SER A 325 -7.30 34.91 14.40
CA SER A 325 -8.60 34.84 15.05
C SER A 325 -9.42 36.11 14.79
N ARG A 326 -8.79 37.29 14.66
CA ARG A 326 -9.46 38.56 14.41
C ARG A 326 -9.77 38.81 12.94
N ASP A 327 -8.80 38.55 12.07
CA ASP A 327 -8.80 39.12 10.71
C ASP A 327 -9.21 38.12 9.62
N ASP A 328 -9.01 36.82 9.87
CA ASP A 328 -9.02 35.82 8.79
C ASP A 328 -10.35 35.06 8.68
N SER A 329 -11.29 35.36 9.57
CA SER A 329 -12.71 35.05 9.51
C SER A 329 -13.48 36.36 9.54
N GLU A 330 -14.48 36.52 8.67
CA GLU A 330 -15.14 37.81 8.37
C GLU A 330 -15.75 38.51 9.60
N LYS A 331 -16.08 37.74 10.64
CA LYS A 331 -16.54 38.25 11.94
C LYS A 331 -15.65 37.85 13.13
N GLY A 332 -14.48 37.31 12.86
CA GLY A 332 -13.53 36.79 13.84
C GLY A 332 -14.02 35.55 14.60
N CYS A 333 -13.07 34.86 15.21
CA CYS A 333 -13.26 33.72 16.09
C CYS A 333 -12.57 33.98 17.44
N GLU A 334 -12.98 33.26 18.47
CA GLU A 334 -12.31 33.26 19.77
C GLU A 334 -11.28 32.12 19.80
N VAL A 335 -10.09 32.36 20.33
CA VAL A 335 -9.03 31.35 20.43
C VAL A 335 -8.52 31.26 21.87
N SER A 336 -8.37 30.04 22.36
CA SER A 336 -7.75 29.73 23.65
C SER A 336 -6.68 28.67 23.47
N LEU A 337 -5.52 28.89 24.09
CA LEU A 337 -4.41 27.93 24.12
C LEU A 337 -4.21 27.52 25.58
N GLU A 338 -4.33 26.23 25.87
CA GLU A 338 -4.05 25.64 27.17
C GLU A 338 -2.71 24.91 27.12
N LEU A 339 -1.77 25.27 27.98
CA LEU A 339 -0.48 24.60 28.08
C LEU A 339 -0.67 23.26 28.81
N LEU A 340 -0.43 22.17 28.08
CA LEU A 340 -0.52 20.80 28.61
C LEU A 340 0.78 20.34 29.25
N VAL A 341 1.91 20.60 28.57
CA VAL A 341 3.24 20.15 28.99
C VAL A 341 4.26 21.25 28.71
N ASP A 342 5.17 21.44 29.67
CA ASP A 342 6.34 22.31 29.56
C ASP A 342 7.58 21.52 29.98
N SER A 343 8.45 21.21 29.03
CA SER A 343 9.69 20.50 29.28
C SER A 343 10.88 21.32 28.77
N PRO A 344 11.80 21.74 29.66
CA PRO A 344 12.98 22.50 29.26
C PRO A 344 14.01 21.61 28.54
N ALA A 345 14.94 22.23 27.82
CA ALA A 345 16.08 21.55 27.22
C ALA A 345 16.99 21.03 28.33
N VAL A 346 17.37 19.75 28.24
CA VAL A 346 18.25 19.11 29.20
C VAL A 346 19.62 18.89 28.57
N GLN A 347 20.68 19.33 29.23
CA GLN A 347 22.06 19.01 28.86
C GLN A 347 22.55 17.86 29.72
N PHE A 348 23.07 16.80 29.10
CA PHE A 348 23.64 15.68 29.83
C PHE A 348 25.01 16.04 30.42
N ASN A 349 25.44 15.24 31.39
CA ASN A 349 26.71 15.43 32.07
C ASN A 349 27.88 15.28 31.08
N LYS A 350 28.76 16.29 31.04
CA LYS A 350 29.90 16.34 30.09
C LYS A 350 30.87 15.18 30.23
N GLU A 351 31.09 14.70 31.46
CA GLU A 351 31.97 13.56 31.72
C GLU A 351 31.35 12.26 31.19
N CYS A 352 30.04 12.07 31.38
CA CYS A 352 29.32 10.93 30.81
C CYS A 352 29.36 10.96 29.27
N ILE A 353 29.14 12.13 28.64
CA ILE A 353 29.26 12.31 27.19
C ILE A 353 30.67 11.89 26.72
N SER A 354 31.70 12.42 27.37
CA SER A 354 33.10 12.11 27.06
C SER A 354 33.42 10.61 27.19
N ILE A 355 32.82 9.91 28.17
CA ILE A 355 33.00 8.46 28.34
C ILE A 355 32.36 7.69 27.19
N VAL A 356 31.17 8.10 26.74
CA VAL A 356 30.49 7.48 25.59
C VAL A 356 31.26 7.74 24.30
N GLU A 357 31.76 8.97 24.08
CA GLU A 357 32.61 9.31 22.94
C GLU A 357 33.85 8.43 22.86
N GLN A 358 34.57 8.29 23.98
CA GLN A 358 35.76 7.44 24.03
C GLN A 358 35.42 5.97 23.78
N SER A 359 34.35 5.46 24.38
CA SER A 359 33.91 4.07 24.20
C SER A 359 33.49 3.78 22.76
N ALA A 360 32.82 4.74 22.11
CA ALA A 360 32.42 4.63 20.71
C ALA A 360 33.64 4.62 19.78
N ALA A 361 34.64 5.47 20.04
CA ALA A 361 35.91 5.47 19.30
C ALA A 361 36.63 4.12 19.44
N ASP A 362 36.80 3.63 20.67
CA ASP A 362 37.51 2.37 20.95
C ASP A 362 36.86 1.15 20.25
N VAL A 363 35.52 1.10 20.19
CA VAL A 363 34.79 -0.02 19.59
C VAL A 363 34.67 0.11 18.07
N CYS A 364 34.48 1.33 17.54
CA CYS A 364 34.25 1.55 16.12
C CYS A 364 35.54 1.69 15.29
N GLU A 365 36.65 2.18 15.85
CA GLU A 365 37.93 2.36 15.12
C GLU A 365 38.66 1.04 14.81
N SER A 366 38.30 -0.08 15.45
CA SER A 366 38.88 -1.41 15.17
C SER A 366 38.43 -2.03 13.82
N ALA A 367 37.50 -1.39 13.09
CA ALA A 367 37.08 -1.77 11.74
C ALA A 367 37.71 -0.83 10.70
N THR A 368 38.54 -1.37 9.80
CA THR A 368 39.40 -0.64 8.88
C THR A 368 38.66 0.23 7.87
N THR A 369 38.28 1.47 8.23
CA THR A 369 38.13 2.60 7.30
C THR A 369 38.15 3.92 8.06
N LEU A 370 39.12 4.79 7.75
CA LEU A 370 39.11 6.22 8.11
C LEU A 370 39.40 7.00 6.83
N PRO A 371 38.68 8.11 6.60
CA PRO A 371 39.06 9.36 7.28
C PRO A 371 37.90 10.18 7.87
N ASN A 372 38.12 10.65 9.11
CA ASN A 372 37.55 11.82 9.80
C ASN A 372 36.02 12.00 9.79
N ILE A 373 35.33 11.72 10.92
CA ILE A 373 34.29 12.56 11.56
C ILE A 373 34.04 12.00 12.98
N VAL A 374 34.68 12.59 13.99
CA VAL A 374 34.14 12.66 15.36
C VAL A 374 34.40 14.09 15.84
N ARG A 375 33.66 15.04 15.29
CA ARG A 375 33.43 16.36 15.88
C ARG A 375 32.08 16.90 15.43
N GLN A 376 31.15 16.96 16.39
CA GLN A 376 30.00 17.87 16.46
C GLN A 376 29.21 18.14 15.18
N LYS A 377 28.11 17.40 14.98
CA LYS A 377 27.02 17.84 14.08
C LYS A 377 25.60 17.70 14.64
N ILE A 378 25.43 17.52 15.95
CA ILE A 378 24.08 17.57 16.57
C ILE A 378 23.69 19.00 17.00
N ALA A 379 24.58 20.00 16.88
CA ALA A 379 24.29 21.39 17.28
C ALA A 379 24.33 22.43 16.14
N GLN A 380 24.55 22.05 14.88
CA GLN A 380 24.63 22.98 13.74
C GLN A 380 23.96 22.42 12.47
N ASN A 381 22.63 22.39 12.49
CA ASN A 381 21.80 22.31 11.28
C ASN A 381 21.85 23.67 10.53
N ARG A 382 23.05 24.15 10.15
CA ARG A 382 23.20 25.45 9.49
C ARG A 382 23.70 25.40 8.04
N ASP A 383 24.43 24.38 7.61
CA ASP A 383 25.10 24.48 6.30
C ASP A 383 24.91 23.28 5.33
N SER A 384 24.39 22.11 5.74
CA SER A 384 24.19 20.98 4.80
C SER A 384 22.81 20.93 4.14
N TYR A 385 21.80 21.62 4.68
CA TYR A 385 20.48 21.75 4.06
C TYR A 385 20.49 22.74 2.89
N ASP A 386 21.39 23.72 2.93
CA ASP A 386 21.55 24.74 1.88
C ASP A 386 22.18 24.20 0.60
N ASP A 387 23.06 23.19 0.67
CA ASP A 387 23.68 22.62 -0.52
C ASP A 387 22.75 21.64 -1.27
N ALA A 388 21.84 20.96 -0.56
CA ALA A 388 20.77 20.17 -1.18
C ALA A 388 19.69 21.05 -1.85
N LEU A 389 19.44 22.25 -1.32
CA LEU A 389 18.55 23.26 -1.93
C LEU A 389 19.22 24.01 -3.10
N ARG A 390 20.53 24.22 -3.06
CA ARG A 390 21.32 24.82 -4.16
C ARG A 390 21.49 23.92 -5.38
N TRP A 391 21.35 22.60 -5.24
CA TRP A 391 21.33 21.69 -6.40
C TRP A 391 19.96 21.66 -7.11
N ARG A 392 18.87 22.06 -6.42
CA ARG A 392 17.52 22.24 -7.00
C ARG A 392 17.29 23.61 -7.65
N HIS A 393 18.15 24.59 -7.41
CA HIS A 393 18.10 25.90 -8.04
C HIS A 393 19.47 26.27 -8.61
N GLY A 394 19.66 26.06 -9.92
CA GLY A 394 20.90 26.40 -10.63
C GLY A 394 21.36 27.84 -10.36
N LYS A 395 22.60 27.95 -9.84
CA LYS A 395 23.40 29.18 -9.60
C LYS A 395 23.66 29.94 -10.94
N ILE A 396 24.02 31.24 -11.02
CA ILE A 396 25.18 31.95 -10.42
C ILE A 396 24.98 33.49 -10.47
N GLU A 397 25.52 34.15 -9.44
CA GLU A 397 25.81 35.58 -9.10
C GLU A 397 26.68 36.38 -10.14
N PRO A 398 27.09 37.68 -9.97
CA PRO A 398 27.31 38.45 -8.71
C PRO A 398 26.89 39.94 -8.67
N TRP A 399 26.82 40.48 -7.45
CA TRP A 399 26.90 41.93 -7.15
C TRP A 399 28.38 42.34 -6.95
N PRO A 400 28.76 43.62 -7.19
CA PRO A 400 28.98 44.48 -6.02
C PRO A 400 28.65 45.99 -6.20
N GLU A 401 28.28 46.59 -5.06
CA GLU A 401 28.57 47.96 -4.56
C GLU A 401 28.03 49.25 -5.25
N LYS A 402 27.32 50.03 -4.42
CA LYS A 402 27.39 51.51 -4.21
C LYS A 402 27.14 52.50 -5.37
N ILE A 403 26.09 53.34 -5.24
CA ILE A 403 26.10 54.83 -5.18
C ILE A 403 24.75 55.46 -5.62
N GLN A 404 24.22 56.31 -4.73
CA GLN A 404 23.41 57.56 -4.84
C GLN A 404 22.38 57.84 -5.98
N LEU A 405 21.21 58.34 -5.51
CA LEU A 405 20.40 59.50 -5.94
C LEU A 405 20.10 59.70 -7.45
N THR A 406 18.80 59.69 -7.83
CA THR A 406 17.98 60.89 -8.13
C THR A 406 16.61 60.55 -8.75
N SER A 407 15.69 61.48 -8.53
CA SER A 407 14.30 61.66 -9.02
C SER A 407 14.07 61.68 -10.54
N LEU A 408 12.83 61.38 -10.97
CA LEU A 408 11.97 62.13 -11.93
C LEU A 408 10.74 61.24 -12.29
N VAL A 409 9.52 61.50 -11.80
CA VAL A 409 8.43 62.33 -12.36
C VAL A 409 7.90 61.89 -13.74
N GLY A 410 6.58 61.63 -13.79
CA GLY A 410 5.70 61.60 -14.98
C GLY A 410 5.12 60.20 -15.24
N GLY A 411 3.83 59.88 -15.09
CA GLY A 411 2.60 60.68 -15.14
C GLY A 411 1.96 60.55 -16.53
N ALA A 412 0.92 59.72 -16.68
CA ALA A 412 -0.27 59.97 -17.50
C ALA A 412 -1.24 58.77 -17.55
N GLN A 413 -2.51 59.07 -17.27
CA GLN A 413 -3.70 58.23 -17.41
C GLN A 413 -4.28 58.29 -18.84
N SER A 414 -5.24 57.38 -19.10
CA SER A 414 -6.45 57.46 -19.96
C SER A 414 -6.53 56.23 -20.90
N SER A 415 -7.52 55.34 -20.93
CA SER A 415 -8.99 55.33 -20.78
C SER A 415 -9.76 55.44 -22.11
N VAL A 416 -10.62 54.43 -22.34
CA VAL A 416 -11.99 54.49 -22.91
C VAL A 416 -12.26 53.87 -24.31
N THR A 417 -13.28 52.99 -24.28
CA THR A 417 -14.41 52.72 -25.23
C THR A 417 -14.48 51.51 -26.17
N GLU A 418 -15.66 50.89 -26.03
CA GLU A 418 -16.33 49.81 -26.76
C GLU A 418 -16.65 50.14 -28.23
N THR A 419 -16.93 49.09 -29.03
CA THR A 419 -18.14 49.04 -29.88
C THR A 419 -18.45 47.61 -30.33
N ARG A 420 -19.68 47.43 -30.82
CA ARG A 420 -20.57 46.27 -30.70
C ARG A 420 -20.97 45.75 -32.10
N THR A 421 -21.60 44.56 -32.12
CA THR A 421 -22.59 44.02 -33.10
C THR A 421 -22.11 43.11 -34.25
N GLY A 422 -22.87 42.03 -34.47
CA GLY A 422 -22.86 41.21 -35.69
C GLY A 422 -23.33 39.75 -35.52
N LEU A 423 -24.65 39.52 -35.36
CA LEU A 423 -25.31 38.21 -35.56
C LEU A 423 -26.09 38.27 -36.88
N THR A 424 -26.06 37.21 -37.72
CA THR A 424 -27.18 36.63 -38.51
C THR A 424 -26.70 35.43 -39.37
N PRO A 425 -27.60 34.53 -39.85
CA PRO A 425 -27.39 33.08 -39.93
C PRO A 425 -27.59 32.42 -41.33
N LEU A 426 -27.50 31.07 -41.33
CA LEU A 426 -27.93 30.03 -42.30
C LEU A 426 -26.93 29.61 -43.40
N ASP A 427 -26.51 28.33 -43.34
CA ASP A 427 -26.97 27.35 -44.33
C ASP A 427 -26.86 25.90 -43.82
N GLU A 428 -27.97 25.17 -43.93
CA GLU A 428 -28.05 23.71 -43.86
C GLU A 428 -27.68 23.14 -45.23
N THR A 429 -26.73 22.21 -45.31
CA THR A 429 -26.80 21.01 -46.17
C THR A 429 -25.51 20.18 -46.08
N VAL A 430 -25.70 18.86 -46.20
CA VAL A 430 -24.71 17.77 -46.37
C VAL A 430 -24.11 17.18 -45.09
N ALA A 431 -24.94 16.36 -44.43
CA ALA A 431 -24.47 15.17 -43.74
C ALA A 431 -24.32 14.01 -44.75
N GLN A 432 -23.10 13.45 -44.88
CA GLN A 432 -22.84 12.07 -45.32
C GLN A 432 -21.59 11.54 -44.55
N PRO A 433 -21.57 10.25 -44.16
CA PRO A 433 -20.61 9.70 -43.20
C PRO A 433 -19.29 9.25 -43.85
N ILE A 434 -18.14 9.58 -43.25
CA ILE A 434 -16.79 9.34 -43.83
C ILE A 434 -16.16 8.00 -43.41
N PHE A 435 -16.94 6.96 -43.10
CA PHE A 435 -16.37 5.61 -42.95
C PHE A 435 -17.33 4.54 -43.47
N THR A 436 -17.12 4.13 -44.71
CA THR A 436 -17.53 2.82 -45.24
C THR A 436 -16.35 1.86 -45.20
N PRO A 437 -16.54 0.56 -44.90
CA PRO A 437 -15.48 -0.45 -45.00
C PRO A 437 -15.13 -0.65 -46.47
N GLY A 438 -13.84 -0.62 -46.80
CA GLY A 438 -13.35 -0.80 -48.16
C GLY A 438 -13.08 0.54 -48.89
N GLY A 439 -11.82 0.95 -48.89
CA GLY A 439 -11.36 2.15 -49.58
C GLY A 439 -9.90 2.43 -49.25
N GLY A 440 -9.00 1.59 -49.77
CA GLY A 440 -7.57 1.75 -49.58
C GLY A 440 -7.08 3.07 -50.17
N ILE A 441 -6.42 3.89 -49.36
CA ILE A 441 -5.50 4.90 -49.87
C ILE A 441 -4.15 4.21 -50.02
N ASN A 442 -3.85 3.87 -51.27
CA ASN A 442 -2.59 3.32 -51.71
C ASN A 442 -1.53 4.44 -51.67
N ILE A 443 -0.69 4.47 -50.64
CA ILE A 443 0.51 5.28 -50.64
C ILE A 443 1.66 4.39 -51.13
N ASN A 444 2.04 4.63 -52.37
CA ASN A 444 3.10 3.93 -53.06
C ASN A 444 4.45 4.35 -52.45
N TRP A 445 5.12 3.44 -51.73
CA TRP A 445 6.46 3.65 -51.18
C TRP A 445 7.42 2.65 -51.82
N ASP A 446 7.82 2.95 -53.05
CA ASP A 446 8.93 2.27 -53.70
C ASP A 446 10.19 3.13 -53.53
N MET A 447 11.06 2.70 -52.61
CA MET A 447 12.48 3.07 -52.59
C MET A 447 13.28 1.84 -52.16
N SER A 448 13.72 1.07 -53.16
CA SER A 448 14.79 0.08 -53.04
C SER A 448 16.16 0.73 -52.81
N PHE A 449 17.14 -0.11 -52.43
CA PHE A 449 18.57 0.13 -52.09
C PHE A 449 18.82 0.32 -50.58
N ASN A 450 19.70 -0.41 -49.90
CA ASN A 450 20.66 -1.45 -50.29
C ASN A 450 21.03 -2.28 -49.05
N GLN A 451 21.10 -3.60 -49.20
CA GLN A 451 21.73 -4.49 -48.24
C GLN A 451 23.23 -4.24 -48.21
N HIS A 452 23.76 -3.74 -47.09
CA HIS A 452 25.13 -4.05 -46.68
C HIS A 452 25.14 -4.25 -45.17
N GLY A 453 25.39 -5.50 -44.79
CA GLY A 453 25.66 -5.88 -43.42
C GLY A 453 26.97 -5.28 -42.91
N LEU A 454 27.04 -5.11 -41.59
CA LEU A 454 28.29 -5.07 -40.87
C LEU A 454 28.13 -5.92 -39.61
N ASP A 455 28.95 -6.97 -39.58
CA ASP A 455 29.26 -7.82 -38.45
C ASP A 455 29.69 -7.01 -37.23
N ALA A 456 29.25 -7.44 -36.05
CA ALA A 456 29.90 -7.14 -34.78
C ALA A 456 29.98 -8.42 -33.94
N GLY A 457 31.04 -9.17 -34.23
CA GLY A 457 31.73 -10.18 -33.41
C GLY A 457 31.03 -10.76 -32.18
N ASP A 458 30.46 -11.95 -32.36
CA ASP A 458 30.35 -12.94 -31.29
C ASP A 458 31.70 -13.65 -31.11
N GLN A 459 32.35 -13.42 -29.98
CA GLN A 459 33.17 -14.46 -29.36
C GLN A 459 32.24 -15.24 -28.43
N PRO A 460 32.12 -16.57 -28.56
CA PRO A 460 31.42 -17.35 -27.56
C PRO A 460 32.19 -17.23 -26.25
N PHE A 461 31.55 -16.68 -25.22
CA PHE A 461 32.10 -16.66 -23.87
C PHE A 461 32.14 -18.11 -23.37
N ASP A 462 33.31 -18.74 -23.49
CA ASP A 462 33.58 -20.09 -23.00
C ASP A 462 33.78 -20.05 -21.49
N PHE A 463 32.75 -20.45 -20.73
CA PHE A 463 32.74 -20.40 -19.25
C PHE A 463 33.77 -21.36 -18.61
N PHE A 464 34.38 -22.26 -19.38
CA PHE A 464 35.26 -23.31 -18.87
C PHE A 464 36.72 -23.24 -19.34
N ALA A 465 37.13 -22.21 -20.08
CA ALA A 465 38.47 -22.16 -20.66
C ALA A 465 39.60 -21.78 -19.67
N ASN A 466 39.30 -21.25 -18.49
CA ASN A 466 40.30 -20.95 -17.45
C ASN A 466 39.92 -21.64 -16.14
N GLY A 467 40.18 -22.93 -16.08
CA GLY A 467 40.06 -23.71 -14.85
C GLY A 467 41.10 -23.29 -13.82
N GLU A 468 40.66 -22.56 -12.81
CA GLU A 468 41.11 -22.70 -11.42
C GLU A 468 39.88 -22.46 -10.52
N LEU A 469 39.08 -23.51 -10.29
CA LEU A 469 38.32 -23.59 -9.04
C LEU A 469 39.37 -23.67 -7.92
N PRO A 470 39.24 -22.90 -6.82
CA PRO A 470 40.18 -23.00 -5.72
C PRO A 470 40.19 -24.45 -5.22
N ASN A 471 41.37 -25.06 -5.16
CA ASN A 471 41.59 -26.37 -4.55
C ASN A 471 41.05 -26.34 -3.12
N LEU A 472 39.83 -26.84 -2.94
CA LEU A 472 39.35 -27.27 -1.64
C LEU A 472 40.08 -28.59 -1.36
N GLU A 473 41.00 -28.56 -0.41
CA GLU A 473 41.63 -29.78 0.09
C GLU A 473 40.53 -30.75 0.56
N PRO A 474 40.69 -32.06 0.34
CA PRO A 474 39.75 -33.04 0.86
C PRO A 474 39.77 -32.94 2.39
N ILE A 475 38.67 -32.49 2.98
CA ILE A 475 38.44 -32.67 4.41
C ILE A 475 38.14 -34.15 4.58
N ASP A 476 39.04 -34.86 5.27
CA ASP A 476 38.84 -36.24 5.72
C ASP A 476 37.50 -36.33 6.47
N ASP A 477 36.57 -37.08 5.88
CA ASP A 477 35.29 -37.43 6.49
C ASP A 477 35.55 -38.56 7.50
N PRO A 478 35.40 -38.35 8.82
CA PRO A 478 35.38 -39.47 9.73
C PRO A 478 34.02 -40.16 9.57
N THR A 479 34.01 -41.26 8.81
CA THR A 479 32.95 -42.28 8.85
C THR A 479 32.49 -42.49 10.29
N PRO A 480 31.19 -42.25 10.61
CA PRO A 480 30.65 -42.69 11.89
C PRO A 480 30.56 -44.21 11.88
N SER A 481 31.23 -44.82 12.85
CA SER A 481 31.12 -46.23 13.19
C SER A 481 29.66 -46.61 13.47
N ASP A 482 29.24 -47.73 12.89
CA ASP A 482 28.05 -48.47 13.29
C ASP A 482 28.11 -48.77 14.80
N ASP A 483 27.29 -48.09 15.60
CA ASP A 483 26.93 -48.54 16.93
C ASP A 483 25.44 -48.28 17.18
N TYR A 484 24.66 -49.35 17.03
CA TYR A 484 23.25 -49.41 17.35
C TYR A 484 23.06 -49.34 18.87
N GLY A 485 22.53 -48.22 19.36
CA GLY A 485 21.98 -48.09 20.71
C GLY A 485 20.46 -48.13 20.68
N ASP A 486 19.89 -49.22 21.22
CA ASP A 486 18.46 -49.40 21.51
C ASP A 486 17.86 -48.18 22.24
N ALA A 487 16.87 -47.52 21.66
CA ALA A 487 16.03 -46.53 22.33
C ALA A 487 14.54 -46.81 22.07
N ALA A 488 13.92 -47.32 23.14
CA ALA A 488 12.50 -47.59 23.40
C ALA A 488 11.45 -47.00 22.44
N VAL A 489 10.69 -47.90 21.81
CA VAL A 489 9.39 -47.65 21.19
C VAL A 489 8.39 -47.23 22.26
N LEU A 490 8.08 -45.93 22.34
CA LEU A 490 6.92 -45.42 23.08
C LEU A 490 5.68 -45.48 22.16
N ASN A 491 4.83 -46.47 22.42
CA ASN A 491 3.47 -46.56 21.89
C ASN A 491 2.69 -45.25 22.19
N ARG A 492 2.43 -44.45 21.15
CA ARG A 492 1.39 -43.42 21.18
C ARG A 492 0.15 -43.92 20.45
N THR A 493 -0.98 -43.82 21.11
CA THR A 493 -2.32 -44.14 20.62
C THR A 493 -2.62 -43.39 19.30
N PRO A 494 -3.32 -44.01 18.32
CA PRO A 494 -3.71 -43.34 17.09
C PRO A 494 -4.69 -42.21 17.42
N VAL A 495 -4.36 -41.00 16.98
CA VAL A 495 -5.30 -39.88 16.93
C VAL A 495 -6.31 -40.19 15.84
N GLU A 496 -7.61 -40.16 16.17
CA GLU A 496 -8.69 -40.37 15.21
C GLU A 496 -8.59 -39.36 14.05
N ILE A 497 -8.45 -39.90 12.84
CA ILE A 497 -8.42 -39.15 11.58
C ILE A 497 -9.88 -38.80 11.23
N PRO A 498 -10.25 -37.52 11.02
CA PRO A 498 -11.58 -37.16 10.55
C PRO A 498 -11.81 -37.75 9.14
N PRO A 499 -13.07 -38.06 8.77
CA PRO A 499 -13.37 -38.86 7.60
C PRO A 499 -12.79 -38.25 6.31
N SER A 500 -12.13 -39.10 5.51
CA SER A 500 -11.59 -38.75 4.20
C SER A 500 -12.71 -38.37 3.21
N PRO A 501 -12.43 -37.49 2.22
CA PRO A 501 -13.40 -37.07 1.21
C PRO A 501 -14.04 -38.27 0.50
N THR A 502 -15.35 -38.16 0.30
CA THR A 502 -16.30 -39.28 0.11
C THR A 502 -16.45 -39.74 -1.33
N THR A 503 -15.78 -39.10 -2.31
CA THR A 503 -15.84 -39.53 -3.73
C THR A 503 -14.47 -39.51 -4.45
N PRO A 504 -14.26 -40.36 -5.49
CA PRO A 504 -13.05 -40.32 -6.33
C PRO A 504 -12.81 -38.98 -7.06
N PHE A 505 -13.86 -38.20 -7.29
CA PHE A 505 -13.81 -36.91 -7.98
C PHE A 505 -13.23 -35.79 -7.10
N GLU A 506 -13.58 -35.75 -5.81
CA GLU A 506 -13.02 -34.79 -4.83
C GLU A 506 -11.51 -35.00 -4.62
N ARG A 507 -11.02 -36.22 -4.81
CA ARG A 507 -9.58 -36.50 -4.76
C ARG A 507 -8.82 -35.88 -5.92
N LEU A 508 -9.41 -35.65 -7.09
CA LEU A 508 -8.64 -35.15 -8.24
C LEU A 508 -8.41 -33.63 -8.20
N SER A 509 -9.38 -32.88 -7.69
CA SER A 509 -9.33 -31.42 -7.58
C SER A 509 -8.19 -30.94 -6.68
N PHE A 510 -7.50 -29.87 -7.08
CA PHE A 510 -6.59 -29.17 -6.18
C PHE A 510 -7.33 -28.28 -5.19
N ASP A 511 -8.51 -27.78 -5.55
CA ASP A 511 -9.26 -26.79 -4.78
C ASP A 511 -10.21 -27.43 -3.75
N GLN A 512 -10.83 -28.57 -4.07
CA GLN A 512 -11.80 -29.24 -3.20
C GLN A 512 -11.16 -30.11 -2.08
N ARG A 513 -9.83 -30.24 -2.04
CA ARG A 513 -9.12 -30.93 -0.95
C ARG A 513 -8.99 -30.04 0.27
N SER A 514 -10.02 -30.04 1.12
CA SER A 514 -10.13 -29.15 2.29
C SER A 514 -8.95 -29.18 3.28
N ASN A 515 -8.20 -30.28 3.32
CA ASN A 515 -7.07 -30.51 4.24
C ASN A 515 -5.67 -30.30 3.63
N HIS A 516 -5.56 -29.81 2.39
CA HIS A 516 -4.28 -29.58 1.73
C HIS A 516 -4.17 -28.15 1.18
N SER A 517 -2.96 -27.59 1.26
CA SER A 517 -2.55 -26.40 0.50
C SER A 517 -1.71 -26.85 -0.69
N THR A 518 -1.87 -26.18 -1.83
CA THR A 518 -1.17 -26.53 -3.07
C THR A 518 -0.43 -25.29 -3.61
N SER A 519 0.85 -25.44 -3.93
CA SER A 519 1.66 -24.38 -4.56
C SER A 519 2.46 -24.93 -5.74
N LEU A 520 2.54 -24.17 -6.84
CA LEU A 520 3.41 -24.47 -7.97
C LEU A 520 4.88 -24.35 -7.55
N ILE A 521 5.72 -25.26 -8.05
CA ILE A 521 7.16 -25.22 -7.85
C ILE A 521 7.81 -24.58 -9.08
N GLY A 522 8.49 -23.45 -8.88
CA GLY A 522 9.23 -22.77 -9.95
C GLY A 522 10.50 -23.53 -10.34
N PHE A 523 10.95 -23.34 -11.59
CA PHE A 523 12.13 -24.04 -12.13
C PHE A 523 13.46 -23.71 -11.43
N SER A 524 13.53 -22.59 -10.71
CA SER A 524 14.70 -22.19 -9.92
C SER A 524 14.61 -22.58 -8.43
N ASN A 525 13.57 -23.31 -8.03
CA ASN A 525 13.39 -23.77 -6.66
C ASN A 525 14.38 -24.91 -6.33
N GLU A 526 14.74 -25.07 -5.04
CA GLU A 526 15.61 -26.16 -4.58
C GLU A 526 15.06 -27.56 -4.88
N SER A 527 13.73 -27.68 -4.92
CA SER A 527 13.01 -28.88 -5.34
C SER A 527 12.86 -28.91 -6.87
N ASP A 528 13.97 -28.83 -7.59
CA ASP A 528 14.05 -28.72 -9.05
C ASP A 528 13.04 -29.66 -9.77
N PRO A 529 12.07 -29.12 -10.53
CA PRO A 529 11.08 -29.92 -11.26
C PRO A 529 11.69 -30.95 -12.22
N PHE A 530 12.86 -30.71 -12.80
CA PHE A 530 13.53 -31.66 -13.69
C PHE A 530 14.03 -32.88 -12.92
N SER A 531 14.66 -32.65 -11.77
CA SER A 531 15.04 -33.70 -10.83
C SER A 531 13.82 -34.46 -10.28
N LEU A 532 12.77 -33.75 -9.88
CA LEU A 532 11.53 -34.34 -9.35
C LEU A 532 10.83 -35.27 -10.34
N HIS A 533 10.98 -35.05 -11.65
CA HIS A 533 10.34 -35.86 -12.68
C HIS A 533 10.77 -37.33 -12.67
N HIS A 534 11.99 -37.61 -12.16
CA HIS A 534 12.59 -38.95 -12.17
C HIS A 534 12.18 -39.83 -10.97
N PHE A 535 11.43 -39.30 -10.00
CA PHE A 535 10.98 -40.07 -8.84
C PHE A 535 9.85 -41.06 -9.19
N PRO A 536 9.71 -42.16 -8.42
CA PRO A 536 8.65 -43.15 -8.63
C PRO A 536 7.29 -42.64 -8.12
N TYR A 537 6.52 -41.98 -8.99
CA TYR A 537 5.16 -41.52 -8.67
C TYR A 537 4.14 -42.65 -8.64
N THR A 538 3.14 -42.51 -7.77
CA THR A 538 1.96 -43.36 -7.73
C THR A 538 1.06 -43.18 -8.97
N THR A 539 0.04 -44.02 -9.12
CA THR A 539 -0.96 -43.92 -10.19
C THR A 539 -1.74 -42.59 -10.19
N SER A 540 -1.81 -41.94 -9.03
CA SER A 540 -2.42 -40.61 -8.83
C SER A 540 -1.48 -39.44 -9.16
N ASP A 541 -0.28 -39.73 -9.68
CA ASP A 541 0.78 -38.75 -9.96
C ASP A 541 1.30 -38.02 -8.70
N GLU A 542 1.28 -38.71 -7.55
CA GLU A 542 1.77 -38.20 -6.26
C GLU A 542 2.97 -39.01 -5.77
N VAL A 543 3.90 -38.33 -5.09
CA VAL A 543 5.03 -38.93 -4.37
C VAL A 543 5.19 -38.23 -3.03
N ASP A 544 5.30 -39.02 -1.95
CA ASP A 544 5.42 -38.49 -0.60
C ASP A 544 6.89 -38.38 -0.18
N PHE A 545 7.23 -37.22 0.37
CA PHE A 545 8.50 -36.96 1.03
C PHE A 545 8.21 -36.56 2.48
N TYR A 546 8.18 -37.55 3.36
CA TYR A 546 7.89 -37.39 4.79
C TYR A 546 6.55 -36.69 5.07
N ARG A 547 6.53 -35.36 5.29
CA ARG A 547 5.33 -34.57 5.63
C ARG A 547 4.77 -33.74 4.47
N VAL A 548 5.41 -33.79 3.30
CA VAL A 548 4.95 -33.09 2.09
C VAL A 548 4.78 -34.06 0.94
N THR A 549 3.82 -33.77 0.07
CA THR A 549 3.52 -34.57 -1.11
C THR A 549 3.79 -33.75 -2.35
N TYR A 550 4.56 -34.27 -3.29
CA TYR A 550 4.75 -33.65 -4.60
C TYR A 550 3.77 -34.29 -5.58
N ARG A 551 3.06 -33.46 -6.34
CA ARG A 551 2.14 -33.90 -7.37
C ARG A 551 2.60 -33.42 -8.74
N LYS A 552 2.88 -34.36 -9.65
CA LYS A 552 3.25 -34.03 -11.02
C LYS A 552 2.01 -33.79 -11.88
N GLN A 553 2.14 -32.93 -12.88
CA GLN A 553 1.14 -32.72 -13.92
C GLN A 553 1.77 -32.82 -15.30
N GLN A 554 0.94 -33.13 -16.30
CA GLN A 554 1.40 -33.21 -17.68
C GLN A 554 1.36 -31.83 -18.31
N HIS A 555 2.44 -31.44 -18.97
CA HIS A 555 2.46 -30.25 -19.81
C HIS A 555 1.83 -30.58 -21.18
N PRO A 556 1.02 -29.67 -21.78
CA PRO A 556 0.47 -29.86 -23.12
C PRO A 556 1.54 -30.20 -24.15
N GLN A 557 1.28 -31.14 -25.06
CA GLN A 557 2.22 -31.48 -26.15
C GLN A 557 2.43 -30.28 -27.09
N ASN A 558 3.69 -29.97 -27.40
CA ASN A 558 4.02 -28.96 -28.41
C ASN A 558 3.51 -29.39 -29.79
N VAL A 559 2.87 -28.46 -30.50
CA VAL A 559 2.30 -28.67 -31.84
C VAL A 559 3.35 -29.17 -32.85
N ASP A 560 4.61 -28.75 -32.66
CA ASP A 560 5.72 -29.06 -33.57
C ASP A 560 6.55 -30.29 -33.15
N GLY A 561 6.33 -30.85 -31.96
CA GLY A 561 7.00 -32.08 -31.48
C GLY A 561 8.53 -32.02 -31.31
N THR A 562 9.16 -30.88 -31.60
CA THR A 562 10.63 -30.72 -31.66
C THR A 562 11.31 -30.39 -30.33
N SER A 563 10.57 -29.94 -29.32
CA SER A 563 11.12 -29.52 -28.02
C SER A 563 10.47 -30.30 -26.87
N PRO A 564 11.27 -30.85 -25.92
CA PRO A 564 10.75 -31.53 -24.75
C PRO A 564 9.97 -30.55 -23.87
N ASN A 565 8.79 -30.96 -23.42
CA ASN A 565 7.98 -30.13 -22.54
C ASN A 565 8.60 -30.06 -21.12
N PRO A 566 8.55 -28.90 -20.46
CA PRO A 566 9.05 -28.78 -19.10
C PRO A 566 8.16 -29.55 -18.11
N PRO A 567 8.76 -30.20 -17.09
CA PRO A 567 8.00 -30.94 -16.08
C PRO A 567 7.29 -29.98 -15.12
N ILE A 568 6.00 -30.22 -14.84
CA ILE A 568 5.19 -29.40 -13.94
C ILE A 568 5.00 -30.15 -12.62
N HIS A 569 5.35 -29.50 -11.50
CA HIS A 569 5.19 -30.06 -10.17
C HIS A 569 4.56 -29.06 -9.21
N PHE A 570 3.70 -29.60 -8.34
CA PHE A 570 3.08 -28.87 -7.25
C PHE A 570 3.50 -29.48 -5.91
N LEU A 571 3.80 -28.62 -4.95
CA LEU A 571 3.97 -28.99 -3.55
C LEU A 571 2.60 -28.99 -2.88
N GLN A 572 2.24 -30.10 -2.26
CA GLN A 572 1.04 -30.25 -1.45
C GLN A 572 1.44 -30.45 0.02
N SER A 573 0.96 -29.57 0.89
CA SER A 573 1.19 -29.65 2.33
C SER A 573 -0.14 -29.85 3.06
N GLN A 574 -0.16 -30.73 4.06
CA GLN A 574 -1.34 -30.89 4.91
C GLN A 574 -1.51 -29.62 5.76
N THR A 575 -2.71 -29.04 5.75
CA THR A 575 -3.02 -27.84 6.56
C THR A 575 -2.84 -28.13 8.05
N GLY A 576 -3.00 -29.40 8.47
CA GLY A 576 -2.72 -29.92 9.82
C GLY A 576 -1.26 -29.79 10.31
N THR A 577 -0.28 -29.83 9.40
CA THR A 577 1.15 -29.63 9.72
C THR A 577 1.56 -28.16 9.78
N ALA A 578 0.71 -27.25 9.27
CA ALA A 578 0.86 -25.80 9.34
C ALA A 578 0.01 -25.17 10.47
N VAL A 579 -0.41 -25.98 11.45
CA VAL A 579 -1.34 -25.64 12.53
C VAL A 579 -0.80 -24.64 13.54
N GLU A 580 0.52 -24.51 13.70
CA GLU A 580 1.08 -23.49 14.61
C GLU A 580 0.90 -22.06 14.07
N LEU A 581 1.03 -21.85 12.75
CA LEU A 581 0.84 -20.54 12.13
C LEU A 581 -0.66 -20.15 12.10
N GLN A 582 -1.54 -21.08 11.74
CA GLN A 582 -2.99 -20.84 11.66
C GLN A 582 -3.59 -20.50 13.04
N LYS A 583 -3.12 -21.14 14.13
CA LYS A 583 -3.56 -20.83 15.50
C LYS A 583 -3.18 -19.43 15.97
N VAL A 584 -2.04 -18.89 15.51
CA VAL A 584 -1.62 -17.52 15.80
C VAL A 584 -2.48 -16.53 15.01
N LEU A 585 -2.78 -16.83 13.75
CA LEU A 585 -3.62 -15.99 12.89
C LEU A 585 -5.09 -15.95 13.33
N ASP A 586 -5.66 -17.10 13.71
CA ASP A 586 -7.01 -17.19 14.26
C ASP A 586 -7.13 -16.42 15.59
N LYS A 587 -6.04 -16.34 16.37
CA LYS A 587 -5.94 -15.50 17.58
C LYS A 587 -5.76 -14.02 17.26
N CYS A 588 -4.98 -13.65 16.23
CA CYS A 588 -4.76 -12.26 15.83
C CYS A 588 -5.96 -11.63 15.10
N MET A 589 -6.84 -12.43 14.50
CA MET A 589 -8.05 -11.97 13.81
C MET A 589 -9.33 -12.27 14.61
N SER A 590 -9.27 -12.16 15.95
CA SER A 590 -10.41 -12.42 16.81
C SER A 590 -11.57 -11.46 16.54
N SER A 591 -12.60 -11.91 15.82
CA SER A 591 -14.01 -11.57 16.08
C SER A 591 -14.93 -12.39 15.18
N ALA A 592 -15.82 -13.15 15.82
CA ALA A 592 -17.00 -13.81 15.26
C ALA A 592 -16.78 -14.79 14.09
N ASP A 593 -17.62 -15.81 14.02
CA ASP A 593 -17.69 -16.65 12.84
C ASP A 593 -18.10 -15.76 11.66
N SER A 594 -17.15 -15.44 10.77
CA SER A 594 -17.39 -14.50 9.66
C SER A 594 -18.56 -14.97 8.79
N ARG A 595 -18.85 -16.27 8.81
CA ARG A 595 -20.02 -16.89 8.20
C ARG A 595 -21.32 -16.51 8.90
N GLU A 596 -21.38 -16.58 10.22
CA GLU A 596 -22.54 -16.17 11.02
C GLU A 596 -22.85 -14.68 10.83
N ASN A 597 -21.81 -13.83 10.75
CA ASN A 597 -21.99 -12.41 10.47
C ASN A 597 -22.57 -12.15 9.08
N LEU A 598 -22.10 -12.88 8.07
CA LEU A 598 -22.66 -12.79 6.72
C LEU A 598 -24.13 -13.22 6.69
N GLU A 599 -24.47 -14.33 7.35
CA GLU A 599 -25.83 -14.86 7.41
C GLU A 599 -26.80 -13.97 8.22
N LYS A 600 -26.30 -13.16 9.15
CA LYS A 600 -27.07 -12.10 9.82
C LYS A 600 -27.38 -10.92 8.91
N LEU A 601 -26.47 -10.58 7.98
CA LEU A 601 -26.64 -9.47 7.05
C LEU A 601 -27.48 -9.87 5.84
N VAL A 602 -27.32 -11.10 5.36
CA VAL A 602 -27.96 -11.63 4.16
C VAL A 602 -28.46 -13.04 4.48
N ASP A 603 -29.78 -13.18 4.61
CA ASP A 603 -30.39 -14.49 4.78
C ASP A 603 -30.20 -15.36 3.52
N ARG A 604 -30.42 -16.67 3.67
CA ARG A 604 -30.14 -17.65 2.62
C ARG A 604 -30.95 -17.41 1.34
N GLU A 605 -32.19 -16.96 1.44
CA GLU A 605 -33.06 -16.73 0.28
C GLU A 605 -32.61 -15.49 -0.49
N THR A 606 -32.33 -14.40 0.23
CA THR A 606 -31.72 -13.18 -0.33
C THR A 606 -30.38 -13.50 -0.98
N GLY A 607 -29.55 -14.34 -0.36
CA GLY A 607 -28.27 -14.77 -0.90
C GLY A 607 -28.38 -15.50 -2.24
N VAL A 608 -29.35 -16.41 -2.38
CA VAL A 608 -29.63 -17.11 -3.66
C VAL A 608 -30.03 -16.12 -4.75
N ALA A 609 -30.92 -15.18 -4.45
CA ALA A 609 -31.34 -14.16 -5.41
C ALA A 609 -30.17 -13.23 -5.82
N LEU A 610 -29.30 -12.83 -4.89
CA LEU A 610 -28.10 -12.05 -5.21
C LEU A 610 -27.10 -12.82 -6.08
N VAL A 611 -26.91 -14.13 -5.88
CA VAL A 611 -26.09 -14.96 -6.78
C VAL A 611 -26.69 -14.99 -8.18
N LYS A 612 -28.02 -15.15 -8.32
CA LYS A 612 -28.68 -15.08 -9.64
C LYS A 612 -28.45 -13.73 -10.32
N LEU A 613 -28.58 -12.62 -9.58
CA LEU A 613 -28.30 -11.27 -10.08
C LEU A 613 -26.83 -11.11 -10.51
N TYR A 614 -25.87 -11.68 -9.77
CA TYR A 614 -24.48 -11.72 -10.19
C TYR A 614 -24.32 -12.42 -11.54
N PHE A 615 -24.96 -13.59 -11.73
CA PHE A 615 -24.94 -14.25 -13.02
C PHE A 615 -25.60 -13.40 -14.11
N ARG A 616 -26.74 -12.78 -13.84
CA ARG A 616 -27.46 -11.97 -14.82
C ARG A 616 -26.70 -10.70 -15.25
N PHE A 617 -26.05 -9.98 -14.34
CA PHE A 617 -25.50 -8.64 -14.62
C PHE A 617 -23.96 -8.56 -14.61
N VAL A 618 -23.26 -9.41 -13.86
CA VAL A 618 -21.82 -9.29 -13.63
C VAL A 618 -21.02 -10.37 -14.35
N PHE A 619 -21.53 -11.60 -14.38
CA PHE A 619 -20.80 -12.78 -14.85
C PHE A 619 -20.32 -12.67 -16.30
N GLU A 620 -21.09 -12.07 -17.20
CA GLU A 620 -20.67 -11.91 -18.60
C GLU A 620 -19.37 -11.10 -18.73
N SER A 621 -19.20 -10.08 -17.90
CA SER A 621 -17.99 -9.25 -17.85
C SER A 621 -16.89 -9.82 -16.95
N LEU A 622 -17.27 -10.56 -15.91
CA LEU A 622 -16.38 -11.14 -14.91
C LEU A 622 -16.76 -12.62 -14.63
N PRO A 623 -16.51 -13.55 -15.59
CA PRO A 623 -16.96 -14.94 -15.53
C PRO A 623 -16.03 -15.81 -14.66
N ILE A 624 -15.83 -15.37 -13.42
CA ILE A 624 -14.88 -15.96 -12.47
C ILE A 624 -15.48 -17.12 -11.69
N LEU A 625 -16.75 -17.48 -11.90
CA LEU A 625 -17.41 -18.62 -11.25
C LEU A 625 -17.63 -19.78 -12.22
N SER A 626 -17.82 -21.00 -11.70
CA SER A 626 -18.17 -22.17 -12.51
C SER A 626 -19.68 -22.37 -12.52
N ARG A 627 -20.32 -22.22 -13.69
CA ARG A 627 -21.76 -22.50 -13.86
C ARG A 627 -22.09 -23.96 -13.50
N SER A 628 -21.25 -24.92 -13.89
CA SER A 628 -21.43 -26.33 -13.54
C SER A 628 -21.51 -26.55 -12.02
N VAL A 629 -20.68 -25.84 -11.25
CA VAL A 629 -20.62 -26.01 -9.79
C VAL A 629 -21.76 -25.25 -9.09
N VAL A 630 -22.01 -24.01 -9.50
CA VAL A 630 -23.03 -23.16 -8.86
C VAL A 630 -24.44 -23.71 -9.12
N PHE A 631 -24.76 -24.09 -10.36
CA PHE A 631 -26.12 -24.48 -10.73
C PHE A 631 -26.41 -25.97 -10.54
N GLN A 632 -25.44 -26.76 -10.08
CA GLN A 632 -25.74 -28.12 -9.59
C GLN A 632 -26.71 -28.05 -8.39
N SER A 633 -26.50 -27.09 -7.48
CA SER A 633 -27.50 -26.61 -6.52
C SER A 633 -27.04 -25.26 -5.99
N ILE A 634 -27.80 -24.20 -6.33
CA ILE A 634 -27.48 -22.85 -5.90
C ILE A 634 -27.62 -22.71 -4.38
N GLU A 635 -28.58 -23.38 -3.75
CA GLU A 635 -28.70 -23.36 -2.29
C GLU A 635 -27.55 -24.08 -1.61
N HIS A 636 -27.01 -25.14 -2.23
CA HIS A 636 -25.81 -25.82 -1.74
C HIS A 636 -24.58 -24.92 -1.90
N PHE A 637 -24.40 -24.28 -3.05
CA PHE A 637 -23.31 -23.33 -3.28
C PHE A 637 -23.32 -22.18 -2.27
N VAL A 638 -24.48 -21.55 -2.04
CA VAL A 638 -24.63 -20.50 -1.03
C VAL A 638 -24.27 -21.01 0.37
N ALA A 639 -24.56 -22.28 0.69
CA ALA A 639 -24.24 -22.86 1.99
C ALA A 639 -22.75 -23.23 2.17
N THR A 640 -22.05 -23.61 1.10
CA THR A 640 -20.69 -24.20 1.21
C THR A 640 -19.57 -23.35 0.63
N ALA A 641 -19.86 -22.34 -0.19
CA ALA A 641 -18.85 -21.47 -0.77
C ALA A 641 -18.13 -20.64 0.31
N SER A 642 -16.89 -20.22 0.01
CA SER A 642 -16.12 -19.33 0.89
C SER A 642 -16.95 -18.10 1.28
N THR A 643 -16.94 -17.79 2.57
CA THR A 643 -17.63 -16.61 3.13
C THR A 643 -17.16 -15.32 2.46
N GLY A 644 -15.85 -15.18 2.20
CA GLY A 644 -15.32 -13.99 1.55
C GLY A 644 -15.78 -13.85 0.11
N LEU A 645 -15.87 -14.98 -0.61
CA LEU A 645 -16.36 -15.04 -1.98
C LEU A 645 -17.83 -14.62 -2.06
N LEU A 646 -18.68 -15.18 -1.19
CA LEU A 646 -20.10 -14.85 -1.16
C LEU A 646 -20.34 -13.39 -0.78
N ALA A 647 -19.63 -12.86 0.21
CA ALA A 647 -19.75 -11.46 0.61
C ALA A 647 -19.40 -10.51 -0.56
N GLY A 648 -18.33 -10.80 -1.32
CA GLY A 648 -17.97 -10.03 -2.51
C GLY A 648 -18.98 -10.16 -3.66
N ILE A 649 -19.54 -11.35 -3.89
CA ILE A 649 -20.61 -11.57 -4.88
C ILE A 649 -21.85 -10.75 -4.50
N TYR A 650 -22.27 -10.82 -3.24
CA TYR A 650 -23.43 -10.08 -2.74
C TYR A 650 -23.20 -8.58 -2.89
N ALA A 651 -22.03 -8.06 -2.51
CA ALA A 651 -21.72 -6.64 -2.61
C ALA A 651 -21.76 -6.12 -4.05
N LEU A 652 -21.24 -6.87 -5.03
CA LEU A 652 -21.34 -6.49 -6.46
C LEU A 652 -22.74 -6.67 -7.05
N ALA A 653 -23.52 -7.63 -6.56
CA ALA A 653 -24.89 -7.88 -7.04
C ALA A 653 -25.91 -6.88 -6.46
N LEU A 654 -25.63 -6.33 -5.29
CA LEU A 654 -26.55 -5.49 -4.52
C LEU A 654 -27.03 -4.19 -5.23
N PRO A 655 -26.27 -3.55 -6.13
CA PRO A 655 -26.79 -2.47 -6.98
C PRO A 655 -27.88 -2.94 -7.95
N PHE A 656 -27.96 -4.24 -8.26
CA PHE A 656 -28.89 -4.83 -9.21
C PHE A 656 -30.17 -5.40 -8.57
N THR A 657 -30.42 -5.16 -7.28
CA THR A 657 -31.68 -5.58 -6.63
C THR A 657 -32.95 -4.97 -7.21
N PRO A 658 -32.96 -3.77 -7.85
CA PRO A 658 -34.17 -3.27 -8.50
C PRO A 658 -34.70 -4.15 -9.65
N TRP A 659 -33.90 -5.09 -10.17
CA TRP A 659 -34.27 -6.00 -11.26
C TRP A 659 -34.78 -7.37 -10.78
N ASP A 660 -34.92 -7.55 -9.47
CA ASP A 660 -35.53 -8.73 -8.86
C ASP A 660 -36.85 -8.32 -8.18
N GLU A 661 -37.93 -9.05 -8.43
CA GLU A 661 -39.27 -8.67 -7.98
C GLU A 661 -39.37 -8.59 -6.45
N LYS A 662 -38.69 -9.48 -5.74
CA LYS A 662 -38.70 -9.55 -4.28
C LYS A 662 -37.69 -8.57 -3.69
N LEU A 663 -36.43 -8.61 -4.14
CA LEU A 663 -35.38 -7.76 -3.60
C LEU A 663 -35.61 -6.28 -3.90
N CYS A 664 -36.30 -5.92 -4.97
CA CYS A 664 -36.68 -4.53 -5.23
C CYS A 664 -37.57 -3.97 -4.11
N LEU A 665 -38.50 -4.79 -3.58
CA LEU A 665 -39.35 -4.41 -2.45
C LEU A 665 -38.57 -4.45 -1.14
N ASP A 666 -37.84 -5.53 -0.88
CA ASP A 666 -37.10 -5.71 0.38
C ASP A 666 -36.02 -4.63 0.55
N SER A 667 -35.29 -4.29 -0.53
CA SER A 667 -34.24 -3.26 -0.50
C SER A 667 -34.77 -1.83 -0.27
N ALA A 668 -36.07 -1.58 -0.42
CA ALA A 668 -36.69 -0.30 -0.04
C ALA A 668 -36.88 -0.16 1.48
N TYR A 669 -36.95 -1.26 2.22
CA TYR A 669 -37.19 -1.28 3.66
C TYR A 669 -35.96 -1.70 4.48
N SER A 670 -35.18 -2.65 3.99
CA SER A 670 -33.99 -3.19 4.64
C SER A 670 -32.98 -3.63 3.60
N LYS A 671 -31.95 -2.80 3.38
CA LYS A 671 -30.85 -3.11 2.46
C LYS A 671 -29.61 -3.53 3.27
N PRO A 672 -28.97 -4.68 2.96
CA PRO A 672 -27.68 -5.03 3.56
C PRO A 672 -26.67 -3.91 3.34
N ASN A 673 -25.88 -3.62 4.37
CA ASN A 673 -24.83 -2.61 4.26
C ASN A 673 -23.72 -3.13 3.35
N VAL A 674 -23.47 -2.42 2.24
CA VAL A 674 -22.45 -2.80 1.25
C VAL A 674 -21.04 -2.77 1.86
N ASP A 675 -20.77 -1.81 2.75
CA ASP A 675 -19.44 -1.65 3.36
C ASP A 675 -19.13 -2.83 4.31
N ASP A 676 -20.14 -3.30 5.06
CA ASP A 676 -19.99 -4.47 5.92
C ASP A 676 -19.72 -5.75 5.11
N LEU A 677 -20.37 -5.91 3.94
CA LEU A 677 -20.09 -7.01 3.02
C LEU A 677 -18.65 -6.96 2.48
N TRP A 678 -18.16 -5.78 2.11
CA TRP A 678 -16.77 -5.61 1.67
C TRP A 678 -15.77 -5.86 2.80
N GLN A 679 -16.09 -5.43 4.02
CA GLN A 679 -15.28 -5.70 5.19
C GLN A 679 -15.17 -7.20 5.44
N ILE A 680 -16.29 -7.95 5.40
CA ILE A 680 -16.29 -9.41 5.52
C ILE A 680 -15.43 -10.04 4.41
N SER A 681 -15.62 -9.61 3.16
CA SER A 681 -14.84 -10.10 2.01
C SER A 681 -13.33 -9.88 2.22
N TYR A 682 -12.93 -8.70 2.65
CA TYR A 682 -11.53 -8.35 2.87
C TYR A 682 -10.92 -9.09 4.07
N THR A 683 -11.64 -9.18 5.19
CA THR A 683 -11.19 -9.94 6.37
C THR A 683 -11.00 -11.42 6.03
N CYS A 684 -11.93 -12.02 5.26
CA CYS A 684 -11.80 -13.40 4.81
C CYS A 684 -10.59 -13.59 3.87
N LEU A 685 -10.35 -12.65 2.96
CA LEU A 685 -9.17 -12.67 2.09
C LEU A 685 -7.88 -12.79 2.91
N GLN A 686 -7.71 -11.96 3.94
CA GLN A 686 -6.52 -11.99 4.80
C GLN A 686 -6.32 -13.35 5.47
N LYS A 687 -7.41 -14.07 5.82
CA LYS A 687 -7.32 -15.44 6.35
C LYS A 687 -6.89 -16.45 5.29
N GLU A 688 -7.36 -16.29 4.06
CA GLU A 688 -7.07 -17.21 2.96
C GLU A 688 -5.65 -17.06 2.37
N LEU A 689 -4.93 -15.95 2.62
CA LEU A 689 -3.59 -15.72 2.04
C LEU A 689 -2.54 -16.77 2.41
N HIS A 690 -2.71 -17.44 3.56
CA HIS A 690 -1.77 -18.47 4.01
C HIS A 690 -1.98 -19.82 3.31
N PHE A 691 -3.21 -20.07 2.86
CA PHE A 691 -3.62 -21.30 2.20
C PHE A 691 -4.50 -20.94 1.00
N PRO A 692 -3.91 -20.33 -0.04
CA PRO A 692 -4.69 -19.78 -1.15
C PRO A 692 -5.44 -20.88 -1.88
N ARG A 693 -6.61 -20.51 -2.38
CA ARG A 693 -7.52 -21.32 -3.19
C ARG A 693 -7.97 -20.55 -4.43
N LEU A 694 -8.70 -21.19 -5.32
CA LEU A 694 -9.34 -20.48 -6.44
C LEU A 694 -10.29 -19.39 -5.93
N SER A 695 -10.94 -19.60 -4.78
CA SER A 695 -11.75 -18.59 -4.08
C SER A 695 -10.96 -17.33 -3.73
N THR A 696 -9.70 -17.48 -3.35
CA THR A 696 -8.84 -16.35 -2.97
C THR A 696 -8.63 -15.42 -4.15
N ILE A 697 -8.38 -15.95 -5.35
CA ILE A 697 -8.26 -15.17 -6.59
C ILE A 697 -9.59 -14.54 -6.99
N GLN A 698 -10.69 -15.27 -6.84
CA GLN A 698 -12.03 -14.73 -7.10
C GLN A 698 -12.32 -13.53 -6.18
N ILE A 699 -11.98 -13.61 -4.88
CA ILE A 699 -12.14 -12.51 -3.92
C ILE A 699 -11.30 -11.30 -4.32
N TYR A 700 -10.04 -11.49 -4.73
CA TYR A 700 -9.20 -10.40 -5.24
C TYR A 700 -9.85 -9.68 -6.44
N LEU A 701 -10.36 -10.44 -7.42
CA LEU A 701 -11.00 -9.88 -8.61
C LEU A 701 -12.28 -9.12 -8.26
N LEU A 702 -13.07 -9.59 -7.30
CA LEU A 702 -14.26 -8.91 -6.79
C LEU A 702 -13.89 -7.60 -6.08
N LEU A 703 -12.91 -7.63 -5.17
CA LEU A 703 -12.45 -6.45 -4.42
C LEU A 703 -11.81 -5.40 -5.33
N LEU A 704 -11.06 -5.78 -6.36
CA LEU A 704 -10.52 -4.83 -7.33
C LEU A 704 -11.63 -4.18 -8.16
N ASN A 705 -12.75 -4.87 -8.36
CA ASN A 705 -13.95 -4.34 -9.00
C ASN A 705 -14.91 -3.62 -8.05
N HIS A 706 -14.54 -3.44 -6.77
CA HIS A 706 -15.25 -2.56 -5.86
C HIS A 706 -15.14 -1.10 -6.32
N THR A 707 -16.27 -0.49 -6.69
CA THR A 707 -16.37 0.95 -6.92
C THR A 707 -16.93 1.63 -5.67
N PRO A 708 -16.12 2.34 -4.86
CA PRO A 708 -16.66 3.07 -3.72
C PRO A 708 -17.67 4.10 -4.21
N PHE A 709 -18.82 4.19 -3.54
CA PHE A 709 -19.89 5.11 -3.89
C PHE A 709 -19.49 6.59 -3.73
N ASP A 710 -18.35 6.89 -3.09
CA ASP A 710 -17.83 8.24 -2.96
C ASP A 710 -16.90 8.63 -4.14
N VAL A 711 -17.44 9.47 -5.00
CA VAL A 711 -17.17 9.46 -6.44
C VAL A 711 -15.94 10.30 -6.85
N VAL A 712 -15.11 10.73 -5.91
CA VAL A 712 -14.07 11.76 -6.14
C VAL A 712 -12.66 11.33 -5.68
N VAL A 713 -12.51 10.18 -5.03
CA VAL A 713 -11.21 9.78 -4.46
C VAL A 713 -10.31 9.17 -5.55
N VAL A 714 -9.10 9.72 -5.70
CA VAL A 714 -8.02 9.10 -6.48
C VAL A 714 -7.78 7.69 -5.93
N GLU A 715 -7.63 6.69 -6.81
CA GLU A 715 -7.41 5.31 -6.34
C GLU A 715 -6.23 5.25 -5.37
N ASN A 716 -6.48 4.65 -4.21
CA ASN A 716 -5.51 4.49 -3.13
C ASN A 716 -4.33 3.62 -3.64
N PRO A 717 -3.06 3.93 -3.30
CA PRO A 717 -1.92 3.06 -3.59
C PRO A 717 -2.14 1.58 -3.25
N PHE A 718 -2.97 1.30 -2.24
CA PHE A 718 -3.42 -0.03 -1.86
C PHE A 718 -4.01 -0.85 -3.02
N VAL A 719 -4.74 -0.24 -3.96
CA VAL A 719 -5.35 -0.96 -5.11
C VAL A 719 -4.27 -1.60 -5.99
N TRP A 720 -3.14 -0.90 -6.19
CA TRP A 720 -2.01 -1.45 -6.94
C TRP A 720 -1.34 -2.60 -6.18
N SER A 721 -1.10 -2.43 -4.87
CA SER A 721 -0.56 -3.50 -4.03
C SER A 721 -1.46 -4.73 -4.03
N LEU A 722 -2.78 -4.54 -3.97
CA LEU A 722 -3.78 -5.61 -4.02
C LEU A 722 -3.73 -6.36 -5.36
N ALA A 723 -3.59 -5.65 -6.48
CA ALA A 723 -3.41 -6.27 -7.80
C ALA A 723 -2.08 -7.04 -7.91
N ALA A 724 -1.00 -6.52 -7.34
CA ALA A 724 0.29 -7.21 -7.31
C ALA A 724 0.25 -8.49 -6.44
N SER A 725 -0.40 -8.44 -5.27
CA SER A 725 -0.63 -9.62 -4.43
C SER A 725 -1.50 -10.66 -5.14
N MET A 726 -2.55 -10.24 -5.86
CA MET A 726 -3.38 -11.15 -6.67
C MET A 726 -2.54 -11.90 -7.71
N LEU A 727 -1.66 -11.19 -8.44
CA LEU A 727 -0.78 -11.81 -9.44
C LEU A 727 0.16 -12.84 -8.81
N ALA A 728 0.80 -12.50 -7.69
CA ALA A 728 1.68 -13.42 -6.98
C ALA A 728 0.93 -14.68 -6.50
N MET A 729 -0.27 -14.52 -5.93
CA MET A 729 -1.10 -15.65 -5.51
C MET A 729 -1.57 -16.51 -6.70
N ALA A 730 -1.88 -15.89 -7.85
CA ALA A 730 -2.26 -16.61 -9.06
C ALA A 730 -1.10 -17.48 -9.58
N GLN A 731 0.13 -16.98 -9.54
CA GLN A 731 1.34 -17.73 -9.88
C GLN A 731 1.61 -18.86 -8.87
N SER A 732 1.43 -18.61 -7.57
CA SER A 732 1.53 -19.66 -6.55
C SER A 732 0.53 -20.79 -6.78
N LEU A 733 -0.69 -20.50 -7.23
CA LEU A 733 -1.70 -21.51 -7.58
C LEU A 733 -1.47 -22.19 -8.94
N GLY A 734 -0.43 -21.77 -9.67
CA GLY A 734 -0.10 -22.24 -11.00
C GLY A 734 -1.13 -21.86 -12.07
N LEU A 735 -1.83 -20.74 -11.89
CA LEU A 735 -2.80 -20.25 -12.89
C LEU A 735 -2.09 -19.76 -14.17
N ASN A 736 -0.83 -19.36 -14.08
CA ASN A 736 -0.01 -18.96 -15.23
C ASN A 736 0.43 -20.14 -16.11
N VAL A 737 0.18 -21.38 -15.69
CA VAL A 737 0.54 -22.59 -16.44
C VAL A 737 -0.71 -23.20 -17.06
N ASN A 738 -0.63 -23.62 -18.33
CA ASN A 738 -1.76 -24.17 -19.07
C ASN A 738 -2.23 -25.50 -18.45
N PRO A 739 -3.46 -25.57 -17.90
CA PRO A 739 -3.93 -26.76 -17.21
C PRO A 739 -4.49 -27.84 -18.16
N THR A 740 -4.38 -27.66 -19.47
CA THR A 740 -4.92 -28.60 -20.45
C THR A 740 -4.15 -29.92 -20.38
N GLY A 741 -4.86 -31.02 -20.15
CA GLY A 741 -4.26 -32.36 -19.96
C GLY A 741 -3.88 -32.69 -18.52
N TRP A 742 -4.06 -31.77 -17.57
CA TRP A 742 -3.88 -32.07 -16.15
C TRP A 742 -4.96 -33.04 -15.67
N LYS A 743 -4.63 -33.87 -14.68
CA LYS A 743 -5.58 -34.80 -14.04
C LYS A 743 -6.53 -34.06 -13.09
N LEU A 744 -7.37 -33.18 -13.64
CA LEU A 744 -8.35 -32.34 -12.94
C LEU A 744 -9.76 -32.52 -13.53
N PRO A 745 -10.82 -32.24 -12.75
CA PRO A 745 -12.17 -32.12 -13.29
C PRO A 745 -12.26 -31.05 -14.39
N ALA A 746 -13.04 -31.31 -15.44
CA ALA A 746 -13.13 -30.42 -16.60
C ALA A 746 -13.59 -28.99 -16.22
N TRP A 747 -14.51 -28.85 -15.26
CA TRP A 747 -14.95 -27.55 -14.76
C TRP A 747 -13.81 -26.75 -14.11
N GLU A 748 -12.86 -27.42 -13.44
CA GLU A 748 -11.75 -26.76 -12.74
C GLU A 748 -10.70 -26.30 -13.75
N VAL A 749 -10.40 -27.10 -14.77
CA VAL A 749 -9.52 -26.71 -15.89
C VAL A 749 -10.06 -25.45 -16.58
N ARG A 750 -11.36 -25.44 -16.92
CA ARG A 750 -12.03 -24.27 -17.52
C ARG A 750 -11.97 -23.06 -16.60
N LEU A 751 -12.23 -23.24 -15.30
CA LEU A 751 -12.19 -22.15 -14.33
C LEU A 751 -10.78 -21.56 -14.17
N ARG A 752 -9.74 -22.39 -14.05
CA ARG A 752 -8.34 -21.95 -13.93
C ARG A 752 -7.90 -21.10 -15.13
N ARG A 753 -8.26 -21.53 -16.35
CA ARG A 753 -8.01 -20.77 -17.58
C ARG A 753 -8.71 -19.41 -17.54
N ARG A 754 -10.01 -19.36 -17.18
CA ARG A 754 -10.74 -18.08 -17.05
C ARG A 754 -10.16 -17.17 -15.98
N LEU A 755 -9.75 -17.72 -14.83
CA LEU A 755 -9.17 -16.93 -13.73
C LEU A 755 -7.81 -16.33 -14.10
N TRP A 756 -6.94 -17.07 -14.80
CA TRP A 756 -5.68 -16.52 -15.30
C TRP A 756 -5.91 -15.31 -16.20
N TRP A 757 -6.78 -15.47 -17.19
CA TRP A 757 -7.09 -14.41 -18.13
C TRP A 757 -7.78 -13.22 -17.46
N ALA A 758 -8.65 -13.44 -16.47
CA ALA A 758 -9.23 -12.37 -15.66
C ALA A 758 -8.17 -11.63 -14.84
N VAL A 759 -7.20 -12.34 -14.25
CA VAL A 759 -6.04 -11.75 -13.55
C VAL A 759 -5.19 -10.93 -14.52
N PHE A 760 -4.88 -11.45 -15.70
CA PHE A 760 -4.10 -10.76 -16.72
C PHE A 760 -4.78 -9.47 -17.19
N VAL A 761 -6.09 -9.52 -17.46
CA VAL A 761 -6.91 -8.36 -17.82
C VAL A 761 -6.91 -7.33 -16.71
N GLU A 762 -7.35 -7.69 -15.51
CA GLU A 762 -7.46 -6.75 -14.39
C GLU A 762 -6.10 -6.12 -14.07
N TYR A 763 -5.04 -6.93 -13.98
CA TYR A 763 -3.69 -6.44 -13.68
C TYR A 763 -3.14 -5.49 -14.76
N THR A 764 -3.30 -5.84 -16.05
CA THR A 764 -2.81 -5.01 -17.16
C THR A 764 -3.54 -3.67 -17.20
N TRP A 765 -4.87 -3.66 -17.06
CA TRP A 765 -5.63 -2.42 -17.05
C TRP A 765 -5.32 -1.56 -15.81
N ARG A 766 -5.04 -2.16 -14.65
CA ARG A 766 -4.55 -1.43 -13.47
C ARG A 766 -3.18 -0.81 -13.70
N ALA A 767 -2.27 -1.53 -14.37
CA ALA A 767 -0.97 -0.99 -14.72
C ALA A 767 -1.11 0.22 -15.66
N VAL A 768 -2.00 0.13 -16.66
CA VAL A 768 -2.33 1.25 -17.56
C VAL A 768 -2.83 2.45 -16.76
N THR A 769 -3.83 2.28 -15.89
CA THR A 769 -4.48 3.39 -15.18
C THR A 769 -3.58 4.03 -14.11
N HIS A 770 -2.65 3.26 -13.52
CA HIS A 770 -1.66 3.77 -12.56
C HIS A 770 -0.36 4.27 -13.23
N GLY A 771 -0.22 4.11 -14.55
CA GLY A 771 0.99 4.49 -15.28
C GLY A 771 2.22 3.65 -14.88
N ARG A 772 2.02 2.37 -14.59
CA ARG A 772 3.06 1.40 -14.23
C ARG A 772 3.36 0.46 -15.40
N SER A 773 4.57 -0.09 -15.43
CA SER A 773 4.86 -1.22 -16.32
C SER A 773 4.15 -2.47 -15.80
N SER A 774 3.55 -3.26 -16.70
CA SER A 774 3.06 -4.59 -16.34
C SER A 774 4.26 -5.47 -15.95
N MET A 775 4.15 -6.17 -14.81
CA MET A 775 5.11 -7.18 -14.37
C MET A 775 4.91 -8.55 -15.05
N ILE A 776 3.86 -8.71 -15.85
CA ILE A 776 3.60 -9.96 -16.57
C ILE A 776 4.42 -9.95 -17.86
N SER A 777 5.48 -10.76 -17.93
CA SER A 777 6.21 -11.01 -19.17
C SER A 777 5.48 -12.06 -20.01
N ASN A 778 5.70 -12.07 -21.33
CA ASN A 778 5.22 -13.16 -22.19
C ASN A 778 5.96 -14.48 -21.91
N GLU A 779 7.12 -14.41 -21.25
CA GLU A 779 7.94 -15.57 -20.92
C GLU A 779 7.49 -16.28 -19.62
N ASP A 780 6.58 -15.67 -18.86
CA ASP A 780 6.23 -16.15 -17.50
C ASP A 780 4.96 -17.03 -17.46
N TRP A 781 4.32 -17.29 -18.60
CA TRP A 781 3.06 -18.02 -18.71
C TRP A 781 2.84 -18.65 -20.10
N ASP A 782 2.00 -19.70 -20.19
CA ASP A 782 1.73 -20.45 -21.44
C ASP A 782 0.24 -20.81 -21.65
N VAL A 783 -0.66 -20.21 -20.86
CA VAL A 783 -2.11 -20.46 -20.95
C VAL A 783 -2.65 -20.06 -22.33
N SER A 784 -3.15 -21.02 -23.11
CA SER A 784 -3.71 -20.70 -24.43
C SER A 784 -4.91 -19.73 -24.37
N PRO A 785 -5.20 -18.98 -25.45
CA PRO A 785 -6.37 -18.12 -25.55
C PRO A 785 -7.69 -18.82 -25.21
N LEU A 786 -8.63 -18.06 -24.63
CA LEU A 786 -9.95 -18.58 -24.28
C LEU A 786 -10.78 -18.87 -25.53
N THR A 787 -11.59 -19.91 -25.45
CA THR A 787 -12.57 -20.30 -26.48
C THR A 787 -13.95 -20.48 -25.85
N SER A 788 -14.99 -20.65 -26.66
CA SER A 788 -16.35 -20.93 -26.16
C SER A 788 -16.43 -22.19 -25.28
N VAL A 789 -15.54 -23.16 -25.49
CA VAL A 789 -15.42 -24.38 -24.68
C VAL A 789 -15.07 -24.06 -23.23
N ASP A 790 -14.28 -23.00 -22.99
CA ASP A 790 -13.92 -22.56 -21.63
C ASP A 790 -15.12 -22.07 -20.83
N PHE A 791 -16.27 -21.84 -21.45
CA PHE A 791 -17.49 -21.42 -20.78
C PHE A 791 -18.57 -22.50 -20.74
N ALA A 792 -18.31 -23.68 -21.32
CA ALA A 792 -19.27 -24.78 -21.38
C ALA A 792 -19.72 -25.24 -19.98
N ILE A 793 -20.97 -25.68 -19.92
CA ILE A 793 -21.62 -26.27 -18.75
C ILE A 793 -21.61 -27.79 -18.93
N ASP A 794 -21.37 -28.54 -17.86
CA ASP A 794 -21.44 -30.01 -17.92
C ASP A 794 -22.89 -30.47 -18.09
N SER A 795 -23.10 -31.55 -18.85
CA SER A 795 -24.38 -31.98 -19.45
C SER A 795 -25.53 -32.28 -18.47
N ALA A 796 -25.28 -32.22 -17.16
CA ALA A 796 -26.21 -32.62 -16.10
C ALA A 796 -26.84 -31.44 -15.34
N VAL A 797 -26.60 -30.19 -15.78
CA VAL A 797 -26.99 -28.98 -15.04
C VAL A 797 -27.99 -28.14 -15.85
N ASN A 798 -29.17 -27.91 -15.28
CA ASN A 798 -30.18 -27.01 -15.87
C ASN A 798 -29.96 -25.58 -15.36
N MET A 799 -29.85 -24.63 -16.29
CA MET A 799 -29.77 -23.21 -15.95
C MET A 799 -31.17 -22.68 -15.61
N PRO A 800 -31.30 -21.80 -14.60
CA PRO A 800 -32.53 -21.06 -14.37
C PRO A 800 -32.93 -20.19 -15.58
N ASP A 801 -34.22 -20.22 -15.95
CA ASP A 801 -34.77 -19.49 -17.12
C ASP A 801 -34.64 -17.96 -16.99
N ASP A 802 -34.50 -17.43 -15.76
CA ASP A 802 -34.31 -16.01 -15.44
C ASP A 802 -32.88 -15.50 -15.72
N ILE A 803 -31.93 -16.41 -15.98
CA ILE A 803 -30.55 -16.12 -16.38
C ILE A 803 -30.49 -16.28 -17.90
N GLY A 804 -30.90 -15.23 -18.63
CA GLY A 804 -31.03 -15.24 -20.10
C GLY A 804 -29.75 -15.59 -20.86
N ASP A 805 -29.85 -15.74 -22.19
CA ASP A 805 -28.73 -16.09 -23.06
C ASP A 805 -27.57 -15.09 -22.94
N GLN A 806 -26.45 -15.57 -22.38
CA GLN A 806 -25.23 -14.80 -22.16
C GLN A 806 -24.32 -14.92 -23.38
N SER A 807 -23.90 -13.78 -23.94
CA SER A 807 -22.90 -13.73 -25.01
C SER A 807 -21.52 -13.80 -24.37
N LEU A 808 -20.92 -14.99 -24.35
CA LEU A 808 -19.66 -15.25 -23.65
C LEU A 808 -18.42 -14.80 -24.45
N ASP A 809 -18.66 -14.10 -25.57
CA ASP A 809 -17.64 -13.53 -26.44
C ASP A 809 -16.90 -12.34 -25.79
N TYR A 810 -17.55 -11.66 -24.84
CA TYR A 810 -17.01 -10.43 -24.24
C TYR A 810 -15.61 -10.62 -23.63
N LEU A 811 -15.44 -11.62 -22.76
CA LEU A 811 -14.13 -11.83 -22.11
C LEU A 811 -13.07 -12.26 -23.13
N ILE A 812 -13.42 -13.09 -24.11
CA ILE A 812 -12.50 -13.55 -25.16
C ILE A 812 -11.91 -12.34 -25.90
N HIS A 813 -12.77 -11.45 -26.40
CA HIS A 813 -12.30 -10.26 -27.12
C HIS A 813 -11.62 -9.24 -26.20
N LEU A 814 -12.01 -9.13 -24.94
CA LEU A 814 -11.30 -8.30 -23.96
C LEU A 814 -9.88 -8.82 -23.70
N CYS A 815 -9.68 -10.14 -23.66
CA CYS A 815 -8.36 -10.75 -23.51
C CYS A 815 -7.45 -10.40 -24.70
N LEU A 816 -7.94 -10.61 -25.93
CA LEU A 816 -7.21 -10.27 -27.16
C LEU A 816 -6.82 -8.78 -27.20
N LEU A 817 -7.76 -7.89 -26.85
CA LEU A 817 -7.50 -6.45 -26.78
C LEU A 817 -6.46 -6.10 -25.70
N THR A 818 -6.51 -6.80 -24.56
CA THR A 818 -5.58 -6.60 -23.45
C THR A 818 -4.16 -7.02 -23.84
N GLU A 819 -3.98 -8.10 -24.61
CA GLU A 819 -2.67 -8.49 -25.14
C GLU A 819 -2.07 -7.41 -26.04
N ILE A 820 -2.87 -6.89 -26.99
CA ILE A 820 -2.47 -5.77 -27.85
C ILE A 820 -2.06 -4.56 -26.98
N THR A 821 -2.86 -4.25 -25.96
CA THR A 821 -2.61 -3.13 -25.03
C THR A 821 -1.32 -3.33 -24.23
N SER A 822 -1.07 -4.54 -23.72
CA SER A 822 0.15 -4.90 -23.00
C SER A 822 1.39 -4.74 -23.90
N GLY A 823 1.31 -5.18 -25.16
CA GLY A 823 2.34 -4.96 -26.18
C GLY A 823 2.65 -3.47 -26.39
N ILE A 824 1.61 -2.66 -26.59
CA ILE A 824 1.73 -1.19 -26.74
C ILE A 824 2.39 -0.56 -25.51
N CYS A 825 1.99 -0.96 -24.30
CA CYS A 825 2.57 -0.45 -23.07
C CYS A 825 4.07 -0.76 -22.96
N ARG A 826 4.49 -2.00 -23.25
CA ARG A 826 5.91 -2.37 -23.26
C ARG A 826 6.71 -1.60 -24.31
N GLN A 827 6.15 -1.46 -25.50
CA GLN A 827 6.79 -0.82 -26.65
C GLN A 827 6.94 0.71 -26.50
N PHE A 828 5.93 1.41 -25.95
CA PHE A 828 5.90 2.88 -25.95
C PHE A 828 5.91 3.54 -24.55
N PHE A 829 5.66 2.78 -23.49
CA PHE A 829 5.45 3.31 -22.14
C PHE A 829 6.35 2.69 -21.06
N SER A 830 7.18 1.69 -21.39
CA SER A 830 8.22 1.22 -20.46
C SER A 830 9.29 2.30 -20.25
N LEU A 831 9.92 2.32 -19.06
CA LEU A 831 10.97 3.30 -18.75
C LEU A 831 12.06 3.32 -19.82
N ARG A 832 12.49 2.14 -20.30
CA ARG A 832 13.47 2.02 -21.38
C ARG A 832 12.95 2.57 -22.72
N ALA A 833 11.68 2.35 -23.06
CA ALA A 833 11.10 2.88 -24.29
C ALA A 833 11.01 4.41 -24.27
N VAL A 834 10.63 5.01 -23.13
CA VAL A 834 10.52 6.47 -22.99
C VAL A 834 11.89 7.15 -22.95
N SER A 835 12.92 6.50 -22.41
CA SER A 835 14.28 7.04 -22.35
C SER A 835 15.02 7.03 -23.70
N ARG A 836 14.53 6.30 -24.71
CA ARG A 836 15.12 6.32 -26.07
C ARG A 836 14.75 7.64 -26.79
N PRO A 837 15.56 8.12 -27.75
CA PRO A 837 15.22 9.27 -28.57
C PRO A 837 13.83 9.11 -29.23
N GLN A 838 12.92 10.04 -28.96
CA GLN A 838 11.54 9.99 -29.43
C GLN A 838 11.43 10.58 -30.85
N VAL A 839 11.96 9.88 -31.86
CA VAL A 839 11.89 10.33 -33.26
C VAL A 839 10.54 9.95 -33.87
N LEU A 840 9.81 10.91 -34.44
CA LEU A 840 8.44 10.69 -34.94
C LEU A 840 8.36 9.59 -36.01
N ASP A 841 9.27 9.56 -36.99
CA ASP A 841 9.23 8.54 -38.06
C ASP A 841 9.48 7.12 -37.51
N SER A 842 10.41 6.98 -36.56
CA SER A 842 10.65 5.71 -35.87
C SER A 842 9.42 5.25 -35.08
N LEU A 843 8.75 6.17 -34.39
CA LEU A 843 7.53 5.88 -33.64
C LEU A 843 6.34 5.54 -34.58
N LEU A 844 6.24 6.20 -35.74
CA LEU A 844 5.25 5.89 -36.77
C LEU A 844 5.44 4.48 -37.32
N GLU A 845 6.69 4.09 -37.62
CA GLU A 845 7.01 2.72 -38.05
C GLU A 845 6.64 1.70 -36.98
N GLN A 846 7.06 1.96 -35.74
CA GLN A 846 6.74 1.13 -34.58
C GLN A 846 5.24 0.99 -34.34
N ALA A 847 4.44 2.03 -34.63
CA ALA A 847 3.00 2.05 -34.41
C ALA A 847 2.20 1.28 -35.49
N ARG A 848 2.80 0.93 -36.64
CA ARG A 848 2.10 0.23 -37.75
C ARG A 848 1.52 -1.11 -37.30
N GLY A 849 2.35 -1.95 -36.68
CA GLY A 849 1.95 -3.29 -36.21
C GLY A 849 0.80 -3.23 -35.21
N PRO A 850 0.96 -2.53 -34.07
CA PRO A 850 -0.11 -2.42 -33.07
C PRO A 850 -1.40 -1.77 -33.60
N ARG A 851 -1.29 -0.78 -34.51
CA ARG A 851 -2.47 -0.17 -35.14
C ARG A 851 -3.19 -1.17 -36.04
N GLN A 852 -2.47 -1.97 -36.82
CA GLN A 852 -3.08 -3.00 -37.67
C GLN A 852 -3.77 -4.06 -36.82
N GLN A 853 -3.13 -4.55 -35.75
CA GLN A 853 -3.73 -5.49 -34.82
C GLN A 853 -5.04 -4.96 -34.22
N LEU A 854 -5.05 -3.67 -33.84
CA LEU A 854 -6.24 -3.03 -33.26
C LEU A 854 -7.39 -2.87 -34.28
N LEU A 855 -7.07 -2.65 -35.56
CA LEU A 855 -8.07 -2.60 -36.63
C LEU A 855 -8.64 -4.00 -36.92
N THR A 856 -7.77 -4.99 -37.07
CA THR A 856 -8.17 -6.39 -37.28
C THR A 856 -9.05 -6.88 -36.13
N TRP A 857 -8.69 -6.58 -34.88
CA TRP A 857 -9.51 -6.91 -33.72
C TRP A 857 -10.93 -6.30 -33.80
N LEU A 858 -11.07 -5.08 -34.31
CA LEU A 858 -12.38 -4.43 -34.45
C LEU A 858 -13.21 -5.05 -35.59
N GLU A 859 -12.55 -5.46 -36.69
CA GLU A 859 -13.19 -6.12 -37.83
C GLU A 859 -13.65 -7.55 -37.49
N GLU A 860 -12.97 -8.23 -36.57
CA GLU A 860 -13.26 -9.59 -36.12
C GLU A 860 -14.28 -9.67 -34.98
N LEU A 861 -14.85 -8.54 -34.53
CA LEU A 861 -15.88 -8.56 -33.49
C LEU A 861 -17.16 -9.25 -33.99
N PRO A 862 -17.73 -10.19 -33.22
CA PRO A 862 -19.00 -10.81 -33.56
C PRO A 862 -20.14 -9.79 -33.52
N ASP A 863 -21.21 -10.07 -34.27
CA ASP A 863 -22.39 -9.19 -34.34
C ASP A 863 -23.02 -8.96 -32.95
N SER A 864 -22.88 -9.91 -32.02
CA SER A 864 -23.32 -9.80 -30.62
C SER A 864 -22.63 -8.66 -29.84
N LEU A 865 -21.41 -8.29 -30.23
CA LEU A 865 -20.60 -7.26 -29.58
C LEU A 865 -20.51 -5.96 -30.42
N ALA A 866 -21.05 -5.93 -31.63
CA ALA A 866 -20.90 -4.82 -32.57
C ALA A 866 -21.63 -3.52 -32.13
N LEU A 867 -21.11 -2.36 -32.54
CA LEU A 867 -21.77 -1.05 -32.42
C LEU A 867 -22.83 -0.87 -33.52
N ARG A 868 -23.81 -1.77 -33.68
CA ARG A 868 -24.94 -1.49 -34.58
C ARG A 868 -25.97 -0.61 -33.86
N SER A 869 -26.54 0.33 -34.60
CA SER A 869 -27.77 1.03 -34.18
C SER A 869 -28.84 -0.04 -34.03
N GLU A 870 -29.42 -0.17 -32.84
CA GLU A 870 -30.55 -1.04 -32.56
C GLU A 870 -31.80 -0.54 -33.32
N SER A 871 -31.79 -0.71 -34.65
CA SER A 871 -32.95 -0.50 -35.50
C SER A 871 -33.54 -1.86 -35.83
N ASN A 872 -34.70 -2.12 -35.22
CA ASN A 872 -35.62 -3.23 -35.45
C ASN A 872 -35.27 -4.60 -34.85
N ASP A 873 -35.21 -4.70 -33.52
CA ASP A 873 -35.59 -5.96 -32.86
C ASP A 873 -36.75 -5.70 -31.89
N GLY A 874 -37.80 -6.52 -32.04
CA GLY A 874 -39.02 -6.43 -31.25
C GLY A 874 -38.76 -6.79 -29.79
N ASP A 875 -39.18 -5.89 -28.89
CA ASP A 875 -39.92 -6.11 -27.63
C ASP A 875 -39.63 -7.32 -26.72
N THR A 876 -38.49 -8.03 -26.82
CA THR A 876 -38.27 -9.24 -26.01
C THR A 876 -36.90 -9.41 -25.32
N ASP A 877 -35.91 -8.53 -25.51
CA ASP A 877 -34.65 -8.63 -24.74
C ASP A 877 -34.48 -7.47 -23.74
N ASP A 878 -35.00 -7.68 -22.53
CA ASP A 878 -34.85 -6.82 -21.34
C ASP A 878 -33.42 -6.87 -20.73
N SER A 879 -32.45 -7.52 -21.37
CA SER A 879 -31.10 -7.66 -20.80
C SER A 879 -30.30 -6.36 -20.90
N VAL A 880 -29.96 -5.82 -19.73
CA VAL A 880 -29.08 -4.67 -19.53
C VAL A 880 -27.62 -5.12 -19.75
N LYS A 881 -27.25 -5.47 -20.99
CA LYS A 881 -25.92 -5.99 -21.34
C LYS A 881 -24.87 -4.87 -21.45
N SER A 882 -23.68 -5.09 -20.90
CA SER A 882 -22.59 -4.08 -20.81
C SER A 882 -21.43 -4.32 -21.77
N HIS A 883 -21.67 -4.57 -23.06
CA HIS A 883 -20.56 -4.72 -24.02
C HIS A 883 -19.84 -3.40 -24.32
N ARG A 884 -20.36 -2.26 -23.83
CA ARG A 884 -19.83 -0.92 -24.13
C ARG A 884 -18.53 -0.60 -23.39
N SER A 885 -18.25 -1.27 -22.27
CA SER A 885 -16.94 -1.21 -21.60
C SER A 885 -15.79 -1.68 -22.50
N LEU A 886 -16.04 -2.63 -23.39
CA LEU A 886 -15.06 -3.13 -24.36
C LEU A 886 -14.62 -2.02 -25.32
N TYR A 887 -15.55 -1.17 -25.75
CA TYR A 887 -15.25 -0.02 -26.60
C TYR A 887 -14.49 1.08 -25.86
N VAL A 888 -14.76 1.28 -24.57
CA VAL A 888 -13.95 2.19 -23.73
C VAL A 888 -12.51 1.69 -23.62
N ALA A 889 -12.31 0.38 -23.44
CA ALA A 889 -11.00 -0.24 -23.49
C ALA A 889 -10.34 -0.01 -24.86
N TYR A 890 -11.04 -0.31 -25.97
CA TYR A 890 -10.56 -0.13 -27.34
C TYR A 890 -10.09 1.31 -27.61
N TYR A 891 -10.93 2.30 -27.26
CA TYR A 891 -10.57 3.71 -27.45
C TYR A 891 -9.39 4.11 -26.57
N THR A 892 -9.27 3.55 -25.37
CA THR A 892 -8.11 3.79 -24.49
C THR A 892 -6.83 3.24 -25.12
N THR A 893 -6.86 2.03 -25.67
CA THR A 893 -5.73 1.43 -26.40
C THR A 893 -5.33 2.27 -27.61
N HIS A 894 -6.30 2.75 -28.40
CA HIS A 894 -6.04 3.64 -29.52
C HIS A 894 -5.44 4.98 -29.06
N ILE A 895 -5.95 5.55 -27.98
CA ILE A 895 -5.40 6.77 -27.37
C ILE A 895 -3.95 6.55 -26.93
N LEU A 896 -3.58 5.38 -26.38
CA LEU A 896 -2.19 5.11 -25.99
C LEU A 896 -1.22 5.18 -27.18
N ILE A 897 -1.59 4.61 -28.34
CA ILE A 897 -0.78 4.71 -29.57
C ILE A 897 -0.62 6.17 -29.98
N LEU A 898 -1.73 6.90 -30.15
CA LEU A 898 -1.67 8.30 -30.60
C LEU A 898 -0.98 9.21 -29.58
N ARG A 899 -1.11 8.91 -28.28
CA ARG A 899 -0.42 9.63 -27.21
C ARG A 899 1.09 9.47 -27.30
N ALA A 900 1.60 8.30 -27.70
CA ALA A 900 3.02 8.11 -27.94
C ALA A 900 3.51 8.96 -29.14
N LEU A 901 2.77 8.93 -30.25
CA LEU A 901 3.07 9.72 -31.46
C LEU A 901 3.02 11.23 -31.23
N LEU A 902 2.18 11.69 -30.29
CA LEU A 902 2.01 13.11 -29.98
C LEU A 902 3.17 13.69 -29.15
N ARG A 903 3.90 12.88 -28.37
CA ARG A 903 4.99 13.35 -27.49
C ARG A 903 6.05 14.20 -28.22
N PRO A 904 6.67 13.73 -29.32
CA PRO A 904 7.71 14.51 -29.99
C PRO A 904 7.17 15.74 -30.73
N ILE A 905 5.87 15.76 -31.06
CA ILE A 905 5.21 16.93 -31.65
C ILE A 905 5.12 18.06 -30.62
N ILE A 906 4.87 17.74 -29.35
CA ILE A 906 4.79 18.70 -28.24
C ILE A 906 6.18 19.20 -27.82
N ASP A 907 7.22 18.36 -27.84
CA ASP A 907 8.51 18.61 -27.17
C ASP A 907 9.46 19.58 -27.91
N ASN A 908 9.00 20.34 -28.92
CA ASN A 908 9.78 21.36 -29.67
C ASN A 908 11.15 20.92 -30.25
N SER A 909 11.53 19.65 -30.15
CA SER A 909 12.87 19.12 -30.49
C SER A 909 13.04 18.70 -31.96
N ILE A 910 12.04 18.92 -32.81
CA ILE A 910 12.04 18.50 -34.23
C ILE A 910 12.40 19.68 -35.14
N GLN A 911 13.47 19.55 -35.94
CA GLN A 911 13.73 20.40 -37.12
C GLN A 911 12.78 20.01 -38.27
N LEU A 912 12.12 21.01 -38.88
CA LEU A 912 10.76 20.88 -39.42
C LEU A 912 10.63 20.63 -40.94
N ASP A 913 11.69 20.60 -41.72
CA ASP A 913 11.51 20.72 -43.18
C ASP A 913 11.07 19.42 -43.88
N HIS A 914 11.14 18.26 -43.23
CA HIS A 914 10.82 16.95 -43.84
C HIS A 914 9.62 16.19 -43.25
N VAL A 915 9.00 16.65 -42.15
CA VAL A 915 8.03 15.84 -41.38
C VAL A 915 6.64 16.51 -41.22
N GLN A 916 6.41 17.66 -41.86
CA GLN A 916 5.17 18.45 -41.71
C GLN A 916 3.89 17.66 -42.04
N HIS A 917 3.90 16.87 -43.13
CA HIS A 917 2.75 16.07 -43.54
C HIS A 917 2.40 14.95 -42.53
N SER A 918 3.43 14.30 -41.98
CA SER A 918 3.27 13.26 -40.96
C SER A 918 2.68 13.84 -39.66
N VAL A 919 3.12 15.04 -39.27
CA VAL A 919 2.58 15.76 -38.10
C VAL A 919 1.09 16.07 -38.29
N GLU A 920 0.70 16.60 -39.44
CA GLU A 920 -0.71 16.92 -39.74
C GLU A 920 -1.61 15.68 -39.71
N THR A 921 -1.12 14.57 -40.27
CA THR A 921 -1.82 13.29 -40.27
C THR A 921 -2.08 12.78 -38.85
N VAL A 922 -1.06 12.83 -37.98
CA VAL A 922 -1.19 12.44 -36.56
C VAL A 922 -2.20 13.33 -35.84
N LEU A 923 -2.13 14.65 -36.01
CA LEU A 923 -3.06 15.60 -35.38
C LEU A 923 -4.51 15.35 -35.85
N GLN A 924 -4.73 15.08 -37.14
CA GLN A 924 -6.05 14.76 -37.67
C GLN A 924 -6.60 13.44 -37.09
N ALA A 925 -5.76 12.41 -36.98
CA ALA A 925 -6.13 11.15 -36.35
C ALA A 925 -6.53 11.33 -34.86
N CYS A 926 -5.77 12.13 -34.10
CA CYS A 926 -6.10 12.48 -32.71
C CYS A 926 -7.49 13.12 -32.59
N ARG A 927 -7.78 14.12 -33.44
CA ARG A 927 -9.06 14.84 -33.46
C ARG A 927 -10.23 13.92 -33.83
N GLY A 928 -10.05 13.12 -34.88
CA GLY A 928 -11.06 12.15 -35.33
C GLY A 928 -11.42 11.15 -34.23
N LEU A 929 -10.41 10.61 -33.52
CA LEU A 929 -10.64 9.68 -32.43
C LEU A 929 -11.45 10.32 -31.28
N ILE A 930 -11.09 11.53 -30.84
CA ILE A 930 -11.80 12.22 -29.76
C ILE A 930 -13.26 12.53 -30.17
N GLN A 931 -13.51 12.93 -31.42
CA GLN A 931 -14.87 13.11 -31.92
C GLN A 931 -15.69 11.82 -31.87
N THR A 932 -15.10 10.70 -32.27
CA THR A 932 -15.73 9.38 -32.20
C THR A 932 -16.06 9.00 -30.76
N VAL A 933 -15.13 9.22 -29.83
CA VAL A 933 -15.38 8.96 -28.39
C VAL A 933 -16.49 9.85 -27.82
N ILE A 934 -16.53 11.14 -28.20
CA ILE A 934 -17.64 12.05 -27.82
C ILE A 934 -18.98 11.51 -28.34
N LYS A 935 -19.05 11.08 -29.60
CA LYS A 935 -20.27 10.51 -30.20
C LYS A 935 -20.69 9.23 -29.48
N PHE A 936 -19.73 8.35 -29.18
CA PHE A 936 -19.96 7.11 -28.44
C PHE A 936 -20.57 7.38 -27.05
N ILE A 937 -19.96 8.25 -26.23
CA ILE A 937 -20.48 8.57 -24.89
C ILE A 937 -21.85 9.26 -24.97
N ARG A 938 -22.09 10.07 -26.00
CA ARG A 938 -23.43 10.65 -26.24
C ARG A 938 -24.46 9.61 -26.66
N GLY A 939 -24.07 8.50 -27.26
CA GLY A 939 -24.94 7.41 -27.67
C GLY A 939 -25.35 6.46 -26.53
N LEU A 940 -24.69 6.53 -25.37
CA LEU A 940 -25.05 5.69 -24.22
C LEU A 940 -26.40 6.14 -23.61
N ASP A 941 -27.30 5.18 -23.42
CA ASP A 941 -28.64 5.35 -22.85
C ASP A 941 -28.75 4.82 -21.41
N ALA A 942 -29.96 4.75 -20.86
CA ALA A 942 -30.20 4.29 -19.49
C ALA A 942 -29.85 2.80 -19.27
N ARG A 943 -30.04 1.94 -20.28
CA ARG A 943 -29.70 0.51 -20.17
C ARG A 943 -28.20 0.35 -19.98
N HIS A 944 -27.40 1.04 -20.79
CA HIS A 944 -25.95 1.00 -20.65
C HIS A 944 -25.46 1.54 -19.29
N GLN A 945 -26.16 2.51 -18.71
CA GLN A 945 -25.83 3.10 -17.40
C GLN A 945 -26.13 2.15 -16.25
N SER A 946 -27.14 1.30 -16.41
CA SER A 946 -27.57 0.30 -15.44
C SER A 946 -26.80 -1.01 -15.52
N ALA A 947 -25.90 -1.17 -16.48
CA ALA A 947 -25.13 -2.38 -16.68
C ALA A 947 -23.89 -2.43 -15.76
N PHE A 948 -23.26 -3.59 -15.58
CA PHE A 948 -22.00 -3.69 -14.83
C PHE A 948 -20.82 -3.12 -15.63
N TRP A 949 -19.99 -2.28 -15.00
CA TRP A 949 -18.77 -1.73 -15.60
C TRP A 949 -17.57 -2.10 -14.74
N PRO A 950 -16.55 -2.79 -15.29
CA PRO A 950 -15.33 -3.09 -14.54
C PRO A 950 -14.71 -1.81 -13.97
N ALA A 951 -14.25 -1.83 -12.73
CA ALA A 951 -13.92 -0.60 -11.99
C ALA A 951 -12.80 0.23 -12.65
N TYR A 952 -11.83 -0.40 -13.31
CA TYR A 952 -10.76 0.31 -14.03
C TYR A 952 -11.29 1.19 -15.17
N THR A 953 -12.45 0.88 -15.74
CA THR A 953 -13.04 1.64 -16.87
C THR A 953 -13.36 3.08 -16.50
N ARG A 954 -13.62 3.37 -15.21
CA ARG A 954 -13.81 4.75 -14.70
C ARG A 954 -12.58 5.63 -14.96
N ASN A 955 -11.38 5.06 -14.87
CA ASN A 955 -10.13 5.76 -15.14
C ASN A 955 -9.91 5.91 -16.64
N CYS A 956 -10.22 4.87 -17.43
CA CYS A 956 -10.18 4.91 -18.89
C CYS A 956 -11.03 6.06 -19.45
N LEU A 957 -12.18 6.35 -18.85
CA LEU A 957 -13.03 7.48 -19.24
C LEU A 957 -12.38 8.86 -18.99
N ALA A 958 -11.29 8.97 -18.20
CA ALA A 958 -10.53 10.21 -18.08
C ALA A 958 -9.53 10.43 -19.23
N TYR A 959 -9.09 9.35 -19.91
CA TYR A 959 -8.06 9.41 -20.96
C TYR A 959 -8.40 10.35 -22.11
N PRO A 960 -9.64 10.35 -22.67
CA PRO A 960 -9.97 11.25 -23.77
C PRO A 960 -9.76 12.73 -23.42
N GLY A 961 -10.08 13.15 -22.20
CA GLY A 961 -9.88 14.53 -21.75
C GLY A 961 -8.41 14.88 -21.54
N LEU A 962 -7.65 13.98 -20.92
CA LEU A 962 -6.19 14.15 -20.72
C LEU A 962 -5.43 14.16 -22.06
N PHE A 963 -5.84 13.31 -22.98
CA PHE A 963 -5.30 13.22 -24.34
C PHE A 963 -5.64 14.47 -25.16
N CYS A 964 -6.89 14.94 -25.12
CA CYS A 964 -7.29 16.19 -25.76
C CYS A 964 -6.56 17.40 -25.17
N TYR A 965 -6.28 17.38 -23.86
CA TYR A 965 -5.44 18.40 -23.24
C TYR A 965 -3.99 18.35 -23.75
N MET A 966 -3.38 17.17 -23.89
CA MET A 966 -2.06 17.04 -24.53
C MET A 966 -2.07 17.61 -25.95
N LEU A 967 -3.13 17.37 -26.72
CA LEU A 967 -3.30 17.94 -28.06
C LEU A 967 -3.29 19.48 -28.03
N CYS A 968 -3.87 20.11 -27.01
CA CYS A 968 -3.87 21.57 -26.84
C CYS A 968 -2.48 22.16 -26.52
N LEU A 969 -1.51 21.35 -26.07
CA LEU A 969 -0.16 21.82 -25.70
C LEU A 969 0.77 22.01 -26.90
N GLN A 970 0.36 21.61 -28.11
CA GLN A 970 1.14 21.85 -29.32
C GLN A 970 1.26 23.36 -29.58
N LYS A 971 2.48 23.83 -29.87
CA LYS A 971 2.80 25.26 -30.12
C LYS A 971 2.84 25.65 -31.60
N ARG A 972 2.57 24.71 -32.51
CA ARG A 972 2.91 24.84 -33.95
C ARG A 972 1.79 25.44 -34.80
N GLN A 973 0.53 25.37 -34.37
CA GLN A 973 -0.62 25.95 -35.11
C GLN A 973 -1.57 26.73 -34.17
N PRO A 974 -1.50 28.07 -34.12
CA PRO A 974 -2.31 28.90 -33.22
C PRO A 974 -3.82 28.83 -33.50
N GLU A 975 -4.24 28.84 -34.77
CA GLU A 975 -5.67 28.76 -35.15
C GLU A 975 -6.27 27.40 -34.78
N MET A 976 -5.48 26.34 -34.95
CA MET A 976 -5.87 24.97 -34.62
C MET A 976 -5.87 24.69 -33.10
N SER A 977 -5.15 25.49 -32.31
CA SER A 977 -5.27 25.48 -30.85
C SER A 977 -6.70 25.82 -30.42
N THR A 978 -7.40 26.72 -31.12
CA THR A 978 -8.80 27.08 -30.81
C THR A 978 -9.74 25.90 -31.06
N TYR A 979 -9.56 25.17 -32.16
CA TYR A 979 -10.35 23.97 -32.45
C TYR A 979 -10.14 22.88 -31.39
N ASP A 980 -8.89 22.61 -31.02
CA ASP A 980 -8.56 21.59 -30.02
C ASP A 980 -9.08 21.97 -28.62
N GLN A 981 -9.05 23.25 -28.26
CA GLN A 981 -9.69 23.78 -27.05
C GLN A 981 -11.22 23.61 -27.08
N ASN A 982 -11.86 23.85 -28.22
CA ASN A 982 -13.29 23.63 -28.40
C ASN A 982 -13.66 22.14 -28.29
N LEU A 983 -12.80 21.24 -28.78
CA LEU A 983 -12.97 19.81 -28.67
C LEU A 983 -12.90 19.35 -27.20
N LEU A 984 -11.92 19.86 -26.45
CA LEU A 984 -11.81 19.63 -25.00
C LEU A 984 -13.03 20.17 -24.23
N ALA A 985 -13.49 21.38 -24.57
CA ALA A 985 -14.69 21.97 -23.99
C ALA A 985 -15.94 21.13 -24.29
N THR A 986 -16.04 20.59 -25.50
CA THR A 986 -17.14 19.71 -25.93
C THR A 986 -17.15 18.39 -25.17
N TRP A 987 -15.97 17.77 -24.97
CA TRP A 987 -15.82 16.58 -24.13
C TRP A 987 -16.27 16.85 -22.68
N ARG A 988 -15.77 17.93 -22.07
CA ARG A 988 -16.15 18.34 -20.71
C ARG A 988 -17.65 18.60 -20.57
N LYS A 989 -18.26 19.29 -21.54
CA LYS A 989 -19.71 19.52 -21.58
C LYS A 989 -20.47 18.20 -21.65
N THR A 990 -20.01 17.27 -22.50
CA THR A 990 -20.62 15.94 -22.66
C THR A 990 -20.61 15.15 -21.35
N LEU A 991 -19.46 15.11 -20.66
CA LEU A 991 -19.35 14.47 -19.34
C LEU A 991 -20.28 15.13 -18.31
N ARG A 992 -20.30 16.46 -18.24
CA ARG A 992 -21.16 17.20 -17.28
C ARG A 992 -22.65 16.94 -17.50
N THR A 993 -23.10 16.91 -18.76
CA THR A 993 -24.50 16.64 -19.08
C THR A 993 -24.90 15.21 -18.70
N ARG A 994 -24.00 14.23 -18.87
CA ARG A 994 -24.29 12.81 -18.58
C ARG A 994 -24.04 12.42 -17.12
N MET A 995 -23.19 13.14 -16.38
CA MET A 995 -22.82 12.81 -15.00
C MET A 995 -24.02 12.77 -14.04
N GLN A 996 -25.07 13.56 -14.29
CA GLN A 996 -26.26 13.57 -13.43
C GLN A 996 -27.03 12.25 -13.48
N SER A 997 -27.14 11.62 -14.66
CA SER A 997 -27.79 10.31 -14.80
C SER A 997 -26.83 9.15 -14.56
N TRP A 998 -25.52 9.37 -14.75
CA TRP A 998 -24.50 8.35 -14.58
C TRP A 998 -23.34 8.85 -13.70
N PRO A 999 -23.45 8.70 -12.36
CA PRO A 999 -22.43 9.14 -11.41
C PRO A 999 -21.04 8.57 -11.69
N PHE A 1000 -20.94 7.40 -12.35
CA PHE A 1000 -19.69 6.78 -12.78
C PHE A 1000 -18.75 7.73 -13.55
N LEU A 1001 -19.30 8.73 -14.26
CA LEU A 1001 -18.52 9.73 -15.02
C LEU A 1001 -17.89 10.83 -14.16
N ARG A 1002 -18.28 10.96 -12.88
CA ARG A 1002 -17.83 12.06 -12.01
C ARG A 1002 -16.32 12.02 -11.75
N PHE A 1003 -15.72 10.82 -11.68
CA PHE A 1003 -14.27 10.69 -11.55
C PHE A 1003 -13.52 11.27 -12.77
N ALA A 1004 -13.97 10.93 -13.98
CA ALA A 1004 -13.35 11.40 -15.22
C ALA A 1004 -13.40 12.93 -15.35
N ILE A 1005 -14.54 13.56 -15.02
CA ILE A 1005 -14.66 15.02 -15.10
C ILE A 1005 -13.77 15.72 -14.08
N VAL A 1006 -13.66 15.23 -12.83
CA VAL A 1006 -12.80 15.83 -11.80
C VAL A 1006 -11.34 15.81 -12.23
N LYS A 1007 -10.85 14.69 -12.75
CA LYS A 1007 -9.46 14.57 -13.26
C LYS A 1007 -9.16 15.56 -14.38
N VAL A 1008 -10.08 15.73 -15.32
CA VAL A 1008 -9.93 16.64 -16.45
C VAL A 1008 -10.02 18.11 -16.00
N ASP A 1009 -10.98 18.43 -15.13
CA ASP A 1009 -11.18 19.80 -14.64
C ASP A 1009 -10.05 20.28 -13.72
N ALA A 1010 -9.48 19.40 -12.89
CA ALA A 1010 -8.36 19.76 -12.02
C ALA A 1010 -7.14 20.27 -12.82
N ILE A 1011 -6.83 19.62 -13.95
CA ILE A 1011 -5.73 20.05 -14.84
C ILE A 1011 -6.09 21.33 -15.59
N TYR A 1012 -7.33 21.40 -16.10
CA TYR A 1012 -7.80 22.58 -16.82
C TYR A 1012 -7.75 23.84 -15.95
N TRP A 1013 -8.20 23.74 -14.68
CA TRP A 1013 -8.26 24.86 -13.75
C TRP A 1013 -6.86 25.37 -13.37
N LYS A 1014 -5.91 24.46 -13.11
CA LYS A 1014 -4.57 24.83 -12.67
C LYS A 1014 -3.72 25.50 -13.75
N LYS A 1015 -3.87 25.13 -15.03
CA LYS A 1015 -2.92 25.56 -16.08
C LYS A 1015 -3.49 26.53 -17.13
N LEU A 1016 -4.79 26.51 -17.41
CA LEU A 1016 -5.40 27.42 -18.41
C LEU A 1016 -6.11 28.63 -17.79
N TYR A 1017 -6.49 28.57 -16.51
CA TYR A 1017 -7.11 29.70 -15.80
C TYR A 1017 -6.06 30.64 -15.19
N GLN A 1018 -4.91 30.11 -14.75
CA GLN A 1018 -3.81 30.93 -14.24
C GLN A 1018 -3.03 31.66 -15.34
N ASP A 1019 -3.02 31.17 -16.58
CA ASP A 1019 -2.40 31.85 -17.74
C ASP A 1019 -3.33 32.89 -18.40
N ARG A 1020 -4.61 32.98 -17.98
CA ARG A 1020 -5.58 34.01 -18.42
C ARG A 1020 -5.72 35.18 -17.45
N ASN A 1021 -5.11 35.07 -16.26
CA ASN A 1021 -4.92 36.13 -15.28
C ASN A 1021 -3.43 36.46 -15.18
#